data_AF-A0A640VYT7-F1
#
_entry.id   AF-A0A640VYT7-F1
#
_cell.length_a   1.000
_cell.length_b   1.000
_cell.length_c   1.000
_cell.angle_alpha   90.00
_cell.angle_beta   90.00
_cell.angle_gamma   90.00
#
_symmetry.space_group_name_H-M   'P 1'
#
loop_
_entity.id
_entity.type
_entity.pdbx_description
1 polymer ?
#
loop_
_entity_poly.entity_id
_entity_poly.type
_entity_poly.pdbx_seq_one_letter_code
_entity_poly.pdbx_strand_id
1 'polypeptide(L)'
;MIAKKIIALGAIALLVWHSFSVVGFNEKSKTIEILLSFPEPVIENKTILGKSYHIITMGNLSIVATKGEPRLPVKFVNILLPPDTKIEEIKVTASKKIFLGKGYHVEPQAIPFSFSSHIPSQPLYQDDAIYNSSEPFPGEIYRVEGVHYFRGYPILLLALYPLQYIPKEGELFYHEKMSIVVKIKEGEINEMFRALPQDERRVKQLVDNPSILYSFSSTPPTSLSTNYKYIIITNASLESAFQTLIEYKSRFISAKMVNLTFIQNNYEGNDLQEKIRNFIKYAYQNWGAEYILLGGDDEIIPHRGFYGYVPSEPPEEDYDIPADLYYAALDGTWDDNGNGVYGELADNPDWYAEVYVGRAPVNTVTEATNFVNKVIAFETTNKPNVIQLHQSRLEHDNIPDSTVTPEACAQWIPNSYIINKLYEENGTVTKTKWRDAFSDGRLIVQHIGHGSVNEYFLNFENGGAIIWYGSDALRLINSFYPIYIAPICLSGAFDYNDCIGEKYLLNEEGGTSACILNSRYGWYSPSNAHTYSGEFAERQFYELFEEGRENLGKMMQIAKEHFSFSAAANPTYRWCYYEINLLGDPETPVLTTRSYNGSVHNINKDIYYDTIQAAIDDANPGDTLEVSPTLYKENIVINKKINLFGRNESTTIIDGSGVGSVINITADHVNISGFTISNGGNLPDAGIKIYHSSNNTITNCTIINNHCGIWLYYSSNNKFRNITLENNIYNFGIYGGDITHFYHDIDDSNRVNGNPIYYIIGQSGLIFNSTKVGYLGLVSCNDIVIKNVTFSNNYQGLLLANTSYSLITSCTFHDNFIGIFSSNSSHNHIHYSNIFSNSNYGICNHHSEPQCSVDATYNYWGDESGPYHAFNLNGKGDNVSNNVEFIPWLTAYIKGAGEENVGEGENFVDMMEEADTTLQINVTANASITVILYEEAPVEEPDAKSVGKYIDIFIKNESAVIWPINITIYYTQKDLDDAGITEGQLLGIYFFNESSNEWELYNDTGVNTTDIVVNGKQYAGYAWANIWHLTKLTICGDVKPPQTSYSLSPSLPSGENGWYVENVTVTLNAIDDISGVNKIFYRINSGNWIKYTTPFKINGDGEYLVNYYSIDKVGNK
;
A
#
# COMPACT_ATOMS: atom_id res chain seq x y z
N MET A 1 28.94 29.22 -30.12
CA MET A 1 30.12 29.62 -30.91
C MET A 1 30.94 28.37 -31.21
N ILE A 2 30.94 27.97 -32.48
CA ILE A 2 31.68 26.84 -33.03
C ILE A 2 33.11 27.28 -33.35
N ALA A 3 34.07 26.36 -33.21
CA ALA A 3 35.47 26.40 -33.65
C ALA A 3 36.49 27.14 -32.78
N LYS A 4 37.23 26.37 -31.96
CA LYS A 4 38.71 26.24 -31.99
C LYS A 4 39.20 25.56 -30.70
N LYS A 5 39.53 24.26 -30.79
CA LYS A 5 40.65 23.59 -30.09
C LYS A 5 40.64 22.09 -30.46
N ILE A 6 41.08 21.83 -31.68
CA ILE A 6 41.70 20.56 -32.07
C ILE A 6 43.20 20.90 -32.19
N ILE A 7 44.05 19.96 -31.78
CA ILE A 7 45.53 20.00 -31.69
C ILE A 7 46.07 20.31 -30.27
N ALA A 8 46.08 19.28 -29.43
CA ALA A 8 47.20 18.90 -28.54
C ALA A 8 46.89 17.53 -27.89
N LEU A 9 46.71 16.49 -28.71
CA LEU A 9 46.76 15.10 -28.27
C LEU A 9 48.22 14.67 -28.40
N GLY A 10 48.92 14.58 -27.27
CA GLY A 10 50.34 14.26 -27.21
C GLY A 10 50.81 13.94 -25.80
N ALA A 11 50.50 12.71 -25.37
CA ALA A 11 51.25 11.90 -24.41
C ALA A 11 51.64 12.52 -23.05
N ILE A 12 50.80 12.28 -22.03
CA ILE A 12 51.19 11.57 -20.78
C ILE A 12 49.95 10.76 -20.35
N ALA A 13 49.73 9.61 -20.99
CA ALA A 13 48.88 8.58 -20.41
C ALA A 13 49.81 7.71 -19.54
N LEU A 14 49.74 7.91 -18.22
CA LEU A 14 50.17 6.88 -17.28
C LEU A 14 49.29 5.67 -17.55
N LEU A 15 49.85 4.69 -18.28
CA LEU A 15 49.25 3.37 -18.49
C LEU A 15 49.19 2.68 -17.13
N VAL A 16 48.08 2.88 -16.41
CA VAL A 16 47.68 2.04 -15.29
C VAL A 16 47.34 0.67 -15.88
N TRP A 17 48.25 -0.30 -15.72
CA TRP A 17 48.03 -1.69 -16.11
C TRP A 17 46.87 -2.25 -15.29
N HIS A 18 45.67 -2.25 -15.84
CA HIS A 18 44.53 -2.96 -15.26
C HIS A 18 44.70 -4.46 -15.47
N SER A 19 44.38 -5.26 -14.44
CA SER A 19 44.16 -6.70 -14.58
C SER A 19 43.04 -6.93 -15.61
N PHE A 20 43.35 -7.55 -16.75
CA PHE A 20 42.33 -7.93 -17.73
C PHE A 20 41.60 -9.19 -17.24
N SER A 21 40.26 -9.12 -17.19
CA SER A 21 39.39 -10.29 -17.02
C SER A 21 38.79 -10.73 -18.37
N VAL A 22 38.80 -12.05 -18.62
CA VAL A 22 37.96 -12.66 -19.67
C VAL A 22 36.92 -13.49 -18.94
N VAL A 23 35.65 -13.14 -19.16
CA VAL A 23 34.49 -13.77 -18.50
C VAL A 23 33.72 -14.55 -19.56
N GLY A 24 33.49 -15.84 -19.29
CA GLY A 24 32.64 -16.71 -20.10
C GLY A 24 31.54 -17.30 -19.24
N PHE A 25 30.28 -17.18 -19.68
CA PHE A 25 29.16 -17.93 -19.12
C PHE A 25 28.74 -19.01 -20.10
N ASN A 26 28.67 -20.26 -19.63
CA ASN A 26 28.21 -21.38 -20.44
C ASN A 26 26.88 -21.90 -19.87
N GLU A 27 25.77 -21.45 -20.44
CA GLU A 27 24.41 -21.85 -20.05
C GLU A 27 24.21 -23.37 -20.04
N LYS A 28 24.89 -24.11 -20.93
CA LYS A 28 24.74 -25.57 -21.01
C LYS A 28 25.45 -26.32 -19.88
N SER A 29 26.48 -25.75 -19.26
CA SER A 29 27.26 -26.41 -18.21
C SER A 29 26.94 -25.93 -16.80
N LYS A 30 26.06 -24.93 -16.62
CA LYS A 30 25.77 -24.30 -15.32
C LYS A 30 27.05 -23.88 -14.60
N THR A 31 27.93 -23.17 -15.31
CA THR A 31 29.25 -22.77 -14.79
C THR A 31 29.58 -21.33 -15.15
N ILE A 32 30.12 -20.59 -14.20
CA ILE A 32 30.69 -19.25 -14.38
C ILE A 32 32.22 -19.37 -14.36
N GLU A 33 32.90 -18.86 -15.39
CA GLU A 33 34.36 -18.89 -15.47
C GLU A 33 34.92 -17.47 -15.58
N ILE A 34 35.88 -17.15 -14.70
CA ILE A 34 36.59 -15.88 -14.68
C ILE A 34 38.10 -16.15 -14.70
N LEU A 35 38.80 -15.55 -15.65
CA LEU A 35 40.26 -15.57 -15.72
C LEU A 35 40.80 -14.18 -15.36
N LEU A 36 41.71 -14.12 -14.38
CA LEU A 36 42.37 -12.89 -13.94
C LEU A 36 43.87 -12.97 -14.19
N SER A 37 44.48 -11.82 -14.52
CA SER A 37 45.93 -11.66 -14.64
C SER A 37 46.42 -10.57 -13.68
N PHE A 38 47.56 -10.81 -13.06
CA PHE A 38 48.16 -9.95 -12.05
C PHE A 38 49.48 -9.36 -12.55
N PRO A 39 49.74 -8.07 -12.31
CA PRO A 39 51.05 -7.50 -12.57
C PRO A 39 52.10 -8.09 -11.63
N GLU A 40 53.37 -8.01 -12.01
CA GLU A 40 54.47 -8.34 -11.11
C GLU A 40 54.44 -7.39 -9.88
N PRO A 41 54.63 -7.91 -8.65
CA PRO A 41 54.59 -7.07 -7.46
C PRO A 41 55.80 -6.14 -7.38
N VAL A 42 55.58 -4.96 -6.80
CA VAL A 42 56.63 -4.00 -6.44
C VAL A 42 56.99 -4.22 -4.98
N ILE A 43 58.30 -4.35 -4.71
CA ILE A 43 58.84 -4.59 -3.37
C ILE A 43 59.71 -3.39 -2.98
N GLU A 44 59.28 -2.66 -1.95
CA GLU A 44 59.97 -1.46 -1.47
C GLU A 44 60.47 -1.66 -0.03
N ASN A 45 61.67 -1.21 0.27
CA ASN A 45 62.17 -1.22 1.64
C ASN A 45 61.74 0.07 2.35
N LYS A 46 61.04 -0.04 3.47
CA LYS A 46 60.55 1.10 4.27
C LYS A 46 60.93 0.94 5.74
N THR A 47 61.39 2.02 6.34
CA THR A 47 61.60 2.09 7.79
C THR A 47 60.28 2.47 8.46
N ILE A 48 59.76 1.60 9.31
CA ILE A 48 58.51 1.80 10.06
C ILE A 48 58.84 1.63 11.53
N LEU A 49 58.59 2.67 12.32
CA LEU A 49 58.87 2.72 13.76
C LEU A 49 60.29 2.24 14.12
N GLY A 50 61.28 2.66 13.31
CA GLY A 50 62.69 2.36 13.52
C GLY A 50 63.19 0.98 13.04
N LYS A 51 62.32 0.14 12.45
CA LYS A 51 62.69 -1.16 11.85
C LYS A 51 62.47 -1.16 10.34
N SER A 52 63.32 -1.89 9.61
CA SER A 52 63.27 -1.99 8.14
C SER A 52 62.37 -3.15 7.74
N TYR A 53 61.34 -2.89 6.93
CA TYR A 53 60.42 -3.89 6.38
C TYR A 53 60.32 -3.77 4.86
N HIS A 54 59.89 -4.84 4.22
CA HIS A 54 59.56 -4.88 2.81
C HIS A 54 58.05 -4.70 2.65
N ILE A 55 57.66 -3.64 1.96
CA ILE A 55 56.28 -3.34 1.59
C ILE A 55 56.05 -3.91 0.21
N ILE A 56 55.01 -4.72 0.07
CA ILE A 56 54.66 -5.37 -1.18
C ILE A 56 53.39 -4.72 -1.70
N THR A 57 53.44 -4.18 -2.90
CA THR A 57 52.27 -3.65 -3.61
C THR A 57 52.12 -4.36 -4.95
N MET A 58 50.89 -4.44 -5.46
CA MET A 58 50.60 -5.09 -6.74
C MET A 58 49.45 -4.35 -7.41
N GLY A 59 49.76 -3.39 -8.29
CA GLY A 59 48.73 -2.53 -8.91
C GLY A 59 47.84 -1.85 -7.87
N ASN A 60 46.52 -1.90 -8.09
CA ASN A 60 45.51 -1.34 -7.18
C ASN A 60 44.88 -2.41 -6.26
N LEU A 61 45.60 -3.50 -5.98
CA LEU A 61 45.09 -4.54 -5.08
C LEU A 61 45.07 -4.04 -3.64
N SER A 62 44.02 -4.42 -2.91
CA SER A 62 43.84 -4.11 -1.50
C SER A 62 44.79 -4.91 -0.62
N ILE A 63 45.00 -4.46 0.62
CA ILE A 63 45.74 -5.22 1.63
C ILE A 63 44.77 -5.45 2.79
N VAL A 64 44.51 -6.72 3.11
CA VAL A 64 43.71 -7.10 4.28
C VAL A 64 44.48 -8.15 5.06
N ALA A 65 44.88 -7.77 6.26
CA ALA A 65 45.60 -8.59 7.23
C ALA A 65 45.06 -8.26 8.63
N THR A 66 45.15 -9.22 9.55
CA THR A 66 44.81 -9.06 10.97
C THR A 66 46.08 -8.95 11.80
N LYS A 67 45.96 -8.58 13.08
CA LYS A 67 47.08 -8.33 14.00
C LYS A 67 48.20 -9.36 13.85
N GLY A 68 49.41 -8.90 13.51
CA GLY A 68 50.61 -9.75 13.45
C GLY A 68 50.84 -10.49 12.14
N GLU A 69 49.88 -10.49 11.21
CA GLU A 69 50.01 -11.17 9.92
C GLU A 69 50.84 -10.35 8.90
N PRO A 70 51.60 -11.00 8.00
CA PRO A 70 52.25 -10.33 6.88
C PRO A 70 51.25 -9.57 5.99
N ARG A 71 51.51 -8.28 5.75
CA ARG A 71 50.70 -7.43 4.87
C ARG A 71 50.98 -7.75 3.40
N LEU A 72 50.10 -8.53 2.78
CA LEU A 72 50.19 -8.93 1.38
C LEU A 72 49.00 -8.42 0.55
N PRO A 73 49.22 -8.02 -0.72
CA PRO A 73 48.15 -7.70 -1.65
C PRO A 73 47.15 -8.85 -1.89
N VAL A 74 45.86 -8.51 -1.90
CA VAL A 74 44.72 -9.41 -2.12
C VAL A 74 43.81 -8.82 -3.20
N LYS A 75 43.31 -9.67 -4.11
CA LYS A 75 42.31 -9.26 -5.10
C LYS A 75 40.92 -9.73 -4.67
N PHE A 76 40.03 -8.78 -4.44
CA PHE A 76 38.61 -9.05 -4.25
C PHE A 76 37.90 -9.19 -5.58
N VAL A 77 37.02 -10.19 -5.66
CA VAL A 77 36.22 -10.50 -6.84
C VAL A 77 34.76 -10.60 -6.42
N ASN A 78 33.92 -9.76 -7.03
CA ASN A 78 32.47 -9.74 -6.84
C ASN A 78 31.81 -10.46 -8.02
N ILE A 79 31.33 -11.69 -7.80
CA ILE A 79 30.76 -12.53 -8.85
C ILE A 79 29.24 -12.54 -8.72
N LEU A 80 28.56 -11.91 -9.67
CA LEU A 80 27.12 -12.03 -9.83
C LEU A 80 26.73 -13.46 -10.19
N LEU A 81 25.79 -14.03 -9.45
CA LEU A 81 25.17 -15.33 -9.76
C LEU A 81 23.86 -15.12 -10.54
N PRO A 82 23.46 -16.02 -11.44
CA PRO A 82 22.14 -15.97 -12.09
C PRO A 82 20.98 -16.05 -11.09
N PRO A 83 19.76 -15.59 -11.45
CA PRO A 83 18.58 -15.74 -10.59
C PRO A 83 18.27 -17.23 -10.37
N ASP A 84 17.61 -17.55 -9.25
CA ASP A 84 17.21 -18.92 -8.88
C ASP A 84 18.38 -19.91 -8.81
N THR A 85 19.56 -19.48 -8.37
CA THR A 85 20.73 -20.37 -8.27
C THR A 85 21.41 -20.32 -6.91
N LYS A 86 21.98 -21.47 -6.53
CA LYS A 86 22.86 -21.63 -5.36
C LYS A 86 24.20 -22.20 -5.82
N ILE A 87 25.25 -21.94 -5.05
CA ILE A 87 26.59 -22.47 -5.34
C ILE A 87 26.60 -23.98 -5.06
N GLU A 88 27.14 -24.74 -6.01
CA GLU A 88 27.44 -26.17 -5.86
C GLU A 88 28.92 -26.40 -5.53
N GLU A 89 29.82 -25.74 -6.27
CA GLU A 89 31.27 -25.89 -6.11
C GLU A 89 31.98 -24.61 -6.55
N ILE A 90 33.01 -24.21 -5.80
CA ILE A 90 33.95 -23.15 -6.20
C ILE A 90 35.32 -23.79 -6.34
N LYS A 91 35.97 -23.58 -7.49
CA LYS A 91 37.33 -24.04 -7.73
C LYS A 91 38.17 -22.89 -8.28
N VAL A 92 39.26 -22.59 -7.57
CA VAL A 92 40.28 -21.64 -8.04
C VAL A 92 41.54 -22.39 -8.40
N THR A 93 42.13 -22.06 -9.55
CA THR A 93 43.42 -22.59 -9.99
C THR A 93 44.37 -21.44 -10.32
N ALA A 94 45.65 -21.60 -10.02
CA ALA A 94 46.67 -20.60 -10.30
C ALA A 94 47.65 -21.10 -11.36
N SER A 95 48.20 -20.16 -12.13
CA SER A 95 49.32 -20.38 -13.03
C SER A 95 50.58 -20.82 -12.28
N LYS A 96 51.67 -21.12 -13.01
CA LYS A 96 52.93 -21.53 -12.41
C LYS A 96 53.40 -20.49 -11.37
N LYS A 97 53.80 -20.97 -10.20
CA LYS A 97 54.41 -20.18 -9.12
C LYS A 97 55.75 -19.59 -9.59
N ILE A 98 55.88 -18.26 -9.53
CA ILE A 98 57.09 -17.50 -9.91
C ILE A 98 57.81 -17.07 -8.64
N PHE A 99 59.11 -17.35 -8.53
CA PHE A 99 59.94 -17.00 -7.38
C PHE A 99 60.55 -15.61 -7.56
N LEU A 100 60.34 -14.74 -6.58
CA LEU A 100 60.77 -13.33 -6.62
C LEU A 100 62.07 -13.07 -5.86
N GLY A 101 62.43 -13.95 -4.92
CA GLY A 101 63.64 -13.81 -4.12
C GLY A 101 63.46 -14.30 -2.69
N LYS A 102 64.52 -14.15 -1.88
CA LYS A 102 64.58 -14.56 -0.48
C LYS A 102 65.19 -13.47 0.41
N GLY A 103 65.00 -13.58 1.73
CA GLY A 103 65.48 -12.60 2.70
C GLY A 103 64.58 -11.36 2.82
N TYR A 104 63.37 -11.41 2.27
CA TYR A 104 62.35 -10.41 2.53
C TYR A 104 61.85 -10.52 3.95
N HIS A 105 61.54 -9.38 4.55
CA HIS A 105 60.94 -9.25 5.86
C HIS A 105 59.70 -8.39 5.71
N VAL A 106 58.57 -9.03 5.38
CA VAL A 106 57.31 -8.34 5.08
C VAL A 106 56.77 -7.67 6.35
N GLU A 107 56.24 -6.45 6.21
CA GLU A 107 55.66 -5.72 7.32
C GLU A 107 54.49 -6.49 7.96
N PRO A 108 54.48 -6.71 9.29
CA PRO A 108 53.33 -7.26 9.98
C PRO A 108 52.25 -6.20 10.15
N GLN A 109 50.99 -6.61 10.10
CA GLN A 109 49.87 -5.73 10.41
C GLN A 109 49.94 -5.30 11.88
N ALA A 110 50.00 -3.99 12.08
CA ALA A 110 50.10 -3.40 13.40
C ALA A 110 48.83 -3.63 14.25
N ILE A 111 48.97 -3.50 15.57
CA ILE A 111 47.84 -3.56 16.50
C ILE A 111 46.93 -2.33 16.24
N PRO A 112 45.60 -2.47 16.09
CA PRO A 112 44.69 -1.33 15.98
C PRO A 112 44.61 -0.50 17.27
N PHE A 113 44.44 0.82 17.14
CA PHE A 113 44.27 1.76 18.26
C PHE A 113 43.02 2.61 18.12
N SER A 114 42.32 2.83 19.23
CA SER A 114 41.20 3.76 19.24
C SER A 114 41.68 5.20 19.38
N PHE A 115 40.93 6.18 18.87
CA PHE A 115 41.15 7.61 19.13
C PHE A 115 40.87 8.01 20.60
N SER A 116 40.92 7.08 21.55
CA SER A 116 40.84 7.35 22.99
C SER A 116 41.97 6.65 23.76
N SER A 117 42.81 5.87 23.09
CA SER A 117 43.87 5.06 23.71
C SER A 117 45.26 5.55 23.36
N HIS A 118 46.22 5.26 24.25
CA HIS A 118 47.64 5.51 23.99
C HIS A 118 48.31 4.37 23.24
N ILE A 119 49.29 4.70 22.39
CA ILE A 119 50.10 3.70 21.70
C ILE A 119 50.90 2.86 22.71
N PRO A 120 50.82 1.52 22.66
CA PRO A 120 51.52 0.61 23.55
C PRO A 120 53.01 0.59 23.19
N SER A 121 53.82 0.17 24.17
CA SER A 121 55.28 0.12 24.02
C SER A 121 55.80 -0.72 22.84
N GLN A 122 55.01 -1.67 22.32
CA GLN A 122 55.31 -2.46 21.11
C GLN A 122 54.11 -2.48 20.14
N PRO A 123 53.94 -1.45 19.30
CA PRO A 123 52.76 -1.29 18.45
C PRO A 123 52.80 -2.12 17.15
N LEU A 124 54.01 -2.54 16.73
CA LEU A 124 54.21 -3.56 15.71
C LEU A 124 54.39 -4.91 16.39
N TYR A 125 53.29 -5.65 16.49
CA TYR A 125 53.30 -7.05 16.87
C TYR A 125 53.55 -7.91 15.64
N GLN A 126 54.42 -8.90 15.76
CA GLN A 126 54.65 -9.90 14.73
C GLN A 126 54.19 -11.24 15.31
N ASP A 127 53.32 -11.96 14.61
CA ASP A 127 52.94 -13.30 15.07
C ASP A 127 54.11 -14.26 14.83
N ASP A 128 54.79 -14.65 15.92
CA ASP A 128 55.94 -15.55 15.86
C ASP A 128 55.60 -16.93 15.31
N ALA A 129 54.35 -17.40 15.42
CA ALA A 129 53.94 -18.67 14.83
C ALA A 129 53.90 -18.57 13.29
N ILE A 130 53.50 -17.43 12.74
CA ILE A 130 53.51 -17.17 11.30
C ILE A 130 54.95 -16.88 10.83
N TYR A 131 55.64 -15.96 11.47
CA TYR A 131 56.93 -15.45 10.98
C TYR A 131 58.10 -16.43 11.13
N ASN A 132 58.01 -17.41 12.04
CA ASN A 132 58.98 -18.50 12.14
C ASN A 132 58.57 -19.77 11.37
N SER A 133 57.46 -19.71 10.61
CA SER A 133 56.99 -20.83 9.79
C SER A 133 57.77 -20.97 8.49
N SER A 134 58.05 -22.22 8.10
CA SER A 134 58.55 -22.57 6.76
C SER A 134 57.41 -22.90 5.78
N GLU A 135 56.15 -22.70 6.19
CA GLU A 135 54.97 -22.86 5.34
C GLU A 135 54.60 -21.54 4.65
N PRO A 136 53.99 -21.57 3.45
CA PRO A 136 53.54 -20.36 2.77
C PRO A 136 52.40 -19.66 3.53
N PHE A 137 52.44 -18.33 3.55
CA PHE A 137 51.40 -17.43 4.05
C PHE A 137 50.90 -16.50 2.91
N PRO A 138 49.57 -16.37 2.71
CA PRO A 138 48.57 -17.34 3.16
C PRO A 138 48.85 -18.71 2.54
N GLY A 139 48.49 -19.78 3.26
CA GLY A 139 48.67 -21.15 2.78
C GLY A 139 47.73 -21.49 1.62
N GLU A 140 46.58 -20.84 1.58
CA GLU A 140 45.56 -20.96 0.54
C GLU A 140 45.75 -19.88 -0.53
N ILE A 141 45.22 -20.14 -1.73
CA ILE A 141 45.28 -19.19 -2.86
C ILE A 141 43.98 -18.39 -3.05
N TYR A 142 42.92 -18.75 -2.32
CA TYR A 142 41.66 -18.01 -2.28
C TYR A 142 40.89 -18.28 -0.99
N ARG A 143 39.97 -17.39 -0.64
CA ARG A 143 38.99 -17.55 0.45
C ARG A 143 37.60 -17.13 -0.02
N VAL A 144 36.57 -17.81 0.47
CA VAL A 144 35.15 -17.49 0.21
C VAL A 144 34.63 -16.68 1.40
N GLU A 145 34.16 -15.46 1.17
CA GLU A 145 33.58 -14.63 2.24
C GLU A 145 32.07 -14.86 2.41
N GLY A 146 31.38 -15.25 1.34
CA GLY A 146 29.94 -15.51 1.38
C GLY A 146 29.22 -15.10 0.10
N VAL A 147 27.91 -15.33 0.09
CA VAL A 147 26.99 -14.76 -0.90
C VAL A 147 26.18 -13.68 -0.20
N HIS A 148 26.27 -12.48 -0.72
CA HIS A 148 25.59 -11.28 -0.22
C HIS A 148 24.59 -10.81 -1.27
N TYR A 149 23.58 -10.04 -0.86
CA TYR A 149 22.50 -9.65 -1.74
C TYR A 149 22.44 -8.14 -1.82
N PHE A 150 22.64 -7.59 -3.02
CA PHE A 150 22.36 -6.19 -3.25
C PHE A 150 21.02 -6.09 -3.97
N ARG A 151 19.95 -5.65 -3.28
CA ARG A 151 18.62 -5.48 -3.90
C ARG A 151 18.10 -6.76 -4.57
N GLY A 152 18.36 -7.89 -3.91
CA GLY A 152 18.04 -9.24 -4.38
C GLY A 152 18.94 -9.82 -5.48
N TYR A 153 20.00 -9.12 -5.88
CA TYR A 153 21.03 -9.69 -6.77
C TYR A 153 22.07 -10.44 -5.94
N PRO A 154 22.23 -11.77 -6.10
CA PRO A 154 23.21 -12.56 -5.37
C PRO A 154 24.63 -12.33 -5.87
N ILE A 155 25.52 -11.88 -4.98
CA ILE A 155 26.91 -11.57 -5.27
C ILE A 155 27.81 -12.41 -4.37
N LEU A 156 28.58 -13.31 -4.98
CA LEU A 156 29.61 -14.09 -4.32
C LEU A 156 30.87 -13.23 -4.15
N LEU A 157 31.32 -13.06 -2.91
CA LEU A 157 32.57 -12.37 -2.57
C LEU A 157 33.71 -13.39 -2.40
N LEU A 158 34.77 -13.23 -3.19
CA LEU A 158 35.99 -14.04 -3.12
C LEU A 158 37.23 -13.17 -2.89
N ALA A 159 38.10 -13.61 -1.97
CA ALA A 159 39.48 -13.15 -1.87
C ALA A 159 40.39 -14.05 -2.69
N LEU A 160 41.24 -13.47 -3.53
CA LEU A 160 42.32 -14.18 -4.21
C LEU A 160 43.68 -13.72 -3.68
N TYR A 161 44.55 -14.67 -3.40
CA TYR A 161 45.91 -14.45 -2.89
C TYR A 161 46.94 -14.74 -3.99
N PRO A 162 47.24 -13.75 -4.86
CA PRO A 162 48.21 -13.95 -5.93
C PRO A 162 49.64 -14.08 -5.43
N LEU A 163 49.92 -13.71 -4.18
CA LEU A 163 51.23 -13.83 -3.53
C LEU A 163 51.22 -14.90 -2.43
N GLN A 164 52.36 -15.57 -2.28
CA GLN A 164 52.65 -16.41 -1.13
C GLN A 164 54.03 -16.06 -0.58
N TYR A 165 54.12 -15.85 0.72
CA TYR A 165 55.31 -15.50 1.45
C TYR A 165 55.67 -16.64 2.40
N ILE A 166 56.89 -17.17 2.36
CA ILE A 166 57.39 -18.11 3.36
C ILE A 166 58.22 -17.31 4.37
N PRO A 167 57.69 -17.03 5.57
CA PRO A 167 58.25 -15.97 6.40
C PRO A 167 59.63 -16.24 6.98
N LYS A 168 59.91 -17.48 7.39
CA LYS A 168 61.17 -17.83 8.04
C LYS A 168 62.38 -17.71 7.12
N GLU A 169 62.23 -18.14 5.86
CA GLU A 169 63.26 -18.03 4.82
C GLU A 169 63.20 -16.67 4.09
N GLY A 170 62.12 -15.91 4.30
CA GLY A 170 61.86 -14.63 3.63
C GLY A 170 61.62 -14.79 2.14
N GLU A 171 61.09 -15.93 1.70
CA GLU A 171 60.88 -16.25 0.28
C GLU A 171 59.54 -15.71 -0.21
N LEU A 172 59.53 -15.00 -1.34
CA LEU A 172 58.30 -14.47 -1.93
C LEU A 172 58.04 -15.09 -3.30
N PHE A 173 56.78 -15.43 -3.52
CA PHE A 173 56.29 -16.00 -4.76
C PHE A 173 55.02 -15.30 -5.23
N TYR A 174 54.78 -15.30 -6.54
CA TYR A 174 53.49 -14.87 -7.07
C TYR A 174 53.00 -15.72 -8.24
N HIS A 175 51.70 -15.61 -8.52
CA HIS A 175 51.04 -16.21 -9.66
C HIS A 175 50.61 -15.12 -10.64
N GLU A 176 51.04 -15.23 -11.90
CA GLU A 176 50.69 -14.25 -12.95
C GLU A 176 49.20 -14.29 -13.30
N LYS A 177 48.58 -15.47 -13.23
CA LYS A 177 47.16 -15.69 -13.56
C LYS A 177 46.48 -16.60 -12.56
N MET A 178 45.19 -16.37 -12.34
CA MET A 178 44.28 -17.25 -11.61
C MET A 178 42.97 -17.41 -12.37
N SER A 179 42.39 -18.62 -12.35
CA SER A 179 41.09 -18.94 -12.93
C SER A 179 40.13 -19.39 -11.84
N ILE A 180 38.96 -18.78 -11.82
CA ILE A 180 37.85 -19.11 -10.94
C ILE A 180 36.79 -19.84 -11.76
N VAL A 181 36.31 -20.96 -11.24
CA VAL A 181 35.20 -21.74 -11.78
C VAL A 181 34.16 -21.89 -10.68
N VAL A 182 32.96 -21.34 -10.90
CA VAL A 182 31.81 -21.47 -10.00
C VAL A 182 30.77 -22.35 -10.66
N LYS A 183 30.52 -23.53 -10.09
CA LYS A 183 29.38 -24.38 -10.48
C LYS A 183 28.16 -24.00 -9.67
N ILE A 184 27.03 -23.92 -10.35
CA ILE A 184 25.76 -23.49 -9.79
C ILE A 184 24.70 -24.59 -9.98
N LYS A 185 23.82 -24.70 -8.99
CA LYS A 185 22.64 -25.55 -8.99
C LYS A 185 21.38 -24.71 -8.78
N GLU A 186 20.22 -25.36 -8.87
CA GLU A 186 18.92 -24.73 -8.67
C GLU A 186 18.78 -24.18 -7.25
N GLY A 187 18.18 -23.00 -7.15
CA GLY A 187 17.97 -22.21 -5.95
C GLY A 187 16.65 -21.46 -6.02
N GLU A 188 16.55 -20.36 -5.28
CA GLU A 188 15.35 -19.52 -5.20
C GLU A 188 15.76 -18.07 -5.47
N ILE A 189 14.92 -17.30 -6.16
CA ILE A 189 15.03 -15.85 -6.24
C ILE A 189 14.93 -15.26 -4.83
N ASN A 190 15.83 -14.33 -4.54
CA ASN A 190 15.84 -13.58 -3.30
C ASN A 190 14.59 -12.69 -3.18
N GLU A 191 14.01 -12.61 -1.98
CA GLU A 191 12.76 -11.87 -1.71
C GLU A 191 12.86 -10.35 -1.99
N MET A 192 14.05 -9.77 -1.92
CA MET A 192 14.30 -8.35 -2.20
C MET A 192 14.49 -8.06 -3.70
N PHE A 193 14.39 -9.05 -4.58
CA PHE A 193 14.54 -8.81 -6.02
C PHE A 193 13.29 -8.14 -6.63
N ARG A 194 13.46 -6.98 -7.28
CA ARG A 194 12.35 -6.18 -7.87
C ARG A 194 12.44 -5.94 -9.38
N ALA A 195 13.53 -6.37 -10.02
CA ALA A 195 13.83 -6.15 -11.44
C ALA A 195 13.70 -4.68 -11.92
N LEU A 196 14.10 -3.70 -11.09
CA LEU A 196 14.10 -2.29 -11.48
C LEU A 196 15.38 -1.91 -12.27
N PRO A 197 15.28 -1.15 -13.38
CA PRO A 197 16.44 -0.79 -14.21
C PRO A 197 17.56 -0.02 -13.48
N GLN A 198 17.21 0.71 -12.42
CA GLN A 198 18.18 1.44 -11.61
C GLN A 198 19.03 0.55 -10.71
N ASP A 199 18.46 -0.58 -10.26
CA ASP A 199 19.16 -1.57 -9.44
C ASP A 199 20.18 -2.30 -10.32
N GLU A 200 19.76 -2.70 -11.53
CA GLU A 200 20.63 -3.30 -12.56
C GLU A 200 21.84 -2.43 -12.89
N ARG A 201 21.62 -1.11 -13.08
CA ARG A 201 22.71 -0.15 -13.35
C ARG A 201 23.75 -0.12 -12.25
N ARG A 202 23.33 -0.23 -10.98
CA ARG A 202 24.24 -0.24 -9.83
C ARG A 202 24.97 -1.56 -9.71
N VAL A 203 24.29 -2.70 -9.88
CA VAL A 203 24.91 -4.03 -9.89
C VAL A 203 26.00 -4.11 -10.95
N LYS A 204 25.74 -3.56 -12.14
CA LYS A 204 26.73 -3.50 -13.23
C LYS A 204 28.04 -2.81 -12.84
N GLN A 205 27.99 -1.84 -11.92
CA GLN A 205 29.18 -1.14 -11.40
C GLN A 205 29.85 -1.90 -10.23
N LEU A 206 29.15 -2.85 -9.62
CA LEU A 206 29.58 -3.56 -8.42
C LEU A 206 30.30 -4.89 -8.71
N VAL A 207 29.96 -5.55 -9.83
CA VAL A 207 30.38 -6.93 -10.12
C VAL A 207 31.43 -7.01 -11.23
N ASP A 208 32.34 -8.00 -11.14
CA ASP A 208 33.41 -8.24 -12.12
C ASP A 208 32.93 -9.01 -13.37
N ASN A 209 31.69 -9.53 -13.37
CA ASN A 209 31.09 -10.34 -14.44
C ASN A 209 29.69 -9.84 -14.88
N PRO A 210 29.54 -8.57 -15.32
CA PRO A 210 28.23 -7.96 -15.60
C PRO A 210 27.44 -8.61 -16.74
N SER A 211 28.04 -9.50 -17.54
CA SER A 211 27.34 -10.25 -18.58
C SER A 211 26.24 -11.16 -18.03
N ILE A 212 26.31 -11.56 -16.75
CA ILE A 212 25.29 -12.38 -16.10
C ILE A 212 23.96 -11.63 -15.95
N LEU A 213 23.95 -10.29 -15.99
CA LEU A 213 22.71 -9.49 -15.90
C LEU A 213 21.66 -9.87 -16.95
N TYR A 214 22.08 -10.37 -18.13
CA TYR A 214 21.13 -10.87 -19.15
C TYR A 214 20.21 -11.98 -18.61
N SER A 215 20.69 -12.81 -17.69
CA SER A 215 19.88 -13.90 -17.10
C SER A 215 18.72 -13.41 -16.22
N PHE A 216 18.72 -12.13 -15.81
CA PHE A 216 17.64 -11.51 -15.04
C PHE A 216 16.55 -10.87 -15.92
N SER A 217 16.78 -10.76 -17.24
CA SER A 217 15.91 -10.01 -18.16
C SER A 217 14.55 -10.66 -18.42
N SER A 218 14.38 -11.95 -18.11
CA SER A 218 13.12 -12.69 -18.26
C SER A 218 12.15 -12.52 -17.09
N THR A 219 12.59 -11.95 -15.97
CA THR A 219 11.76 -11.77 -14.77
C THR A 219 11.01 -10.43 -14.88
N PRO A 220 9.67 -10.43 -14.89
CA PRO A 220 8.91 -9.19 -14.99
C PRO A 220 9.14 -8.33 -13.74
N PRO A 221 9.18 -6.99 -13.88
CA PRO A 221 9.28 -6.10 -12.74
C PRO A 221 8.08 -6.27 -11.81
N THR A 222 8.34 -6.25 -10.50
CA THR A 222 7.29 -6.33 -9.49
C THR A 222 6.35 -5.13 -9.64
N SER A 223 5.04 -5.39 -9.73
CA SER A 223 4.05 -4.32 -9.72
C SER A 223 4.03 -3.67 -8.35
N LEU A 224 4.44 -2.41 -8.27
CA LEU A 224 4.31 -1.63 -7.05
C LEU A 224 2.83 -1.26 -6.83
N SER A 225 2.35 -1.30 -5.58
CA SER A 225 1.00 -0.85 -5.24
C SER A 225 0.89 0.68 -5.20
N THR A 226 2.02 1.35 -5.00
CA THR A 226 2.18 2.80 -5.07
C THR A 226 3.66 3.13 -5.30
N ASN A 227 4.07 4.41 -5.29
CA ASN A 227 5.44 4.82 -5.54
C ASN A 227 5.91 5.87 -4.53
N TYR A 228 6.27 5.46 -3.32
CA TYR A 228 6.84 6.34 -2.28
C TYR A 228 8.34 6.04 -2.11
N LYS A 229 9.19 6.95 -2.58
CA LYS A 229 10.65 6.79 -2.57
C LYS A 229 11.31 7.24 -1.27
N TYR A 230 10.73 8.23 -0.60
CA TYR A 230 11.23 8.79 0.66
C TYR A 230 10.21 8.57 1.77
N ILE A 231 10.61 7.92 2.85
CA ILE A 231 9.72 7.57 3.96
C ILE A 231 10.27 8.16 5.26
N ILE A 232 9.43 8.88 5.99
CA ILE A 232 9.70 9.26 7.38
C ILE A 232 8.92 8.32 8.29
N ILE A 233 9.63 7.61 9.16
CA ILE A 233 9.04 6.81 10.24
C ILE A 233 9.14 7.64 11.52
N THR A 234 8.01 7.92 12.18
CA THR A 234 7.99 8.75 13.39
C THR A 234 6.82 8.37 14.30
N ASN A 235 6.86 8.79 15.56
CA ASN A 235 5.70 8.67 16.46
C ASN A 235 4.68 9.81 16.23
N ALA A 236 3.47 9.64 16.78
CA ALA A 236 2.37 10.60 16.63
C ALA A 236 2.70 12.01 17.16
N SER A 237 3.53 12.13 18.20
CA SER A 237 3.83 13.43 18.81
C SER A 237 4.68 14.34 17.91
N LEU A 238 5.49 13.77 17.01
CA LEU A 238 6.42 14.51 16.17
C LEU A 238 5.91 14.72 14.73
N GLU A 239 4.77 14.12 14.37
CA GLU A 239 4.21 14.18 13.00
C GLU A 239 4.03 15.60 12.49
N SER A 240 3.58 16.53 13.35
CA SER A 240 3.34 17.92 12.95
C SER A 240 4.61 18.64 12.49
N ALA A 241 5.76 18.35 13.09
CA ALA A 241 7.04 18.90 12.66
C ALA A 241 7.50 18.27 11.33
N PHE A 242 7.46 16.94 11.22
CA PHE A 242 7.91 16.23 10.02
C PHE A 242 6.97 16.38 8.82
N GLN A 243 5.70 16.72 9.04
CA GLN A 243 4.76 17.05 7.97
C GLN A 243 5.28 18.20 7.10
N THR A 244 5.95 19.20 7.70
CA THR A 244 6.60 20.29 6.96
C THR A 244 7.69 19.76 6.03
N LEU A 245 8.47 18.77 6.48
CA LEU A 245 9.51 18.14 5.65
C LEU A 245 8.90 17.31 4.53
N ILE A 246 7.81 16.56 4.79
CA ILE A 246 7.07 15.83 3.75
C ILE A 246 6.60 16.77 2.66
N GLU A 247 5.95 17.88 3.02
CA GLU A 247 5.43 18.87 2.06
C GLU A 247 6.53 19.52 1.22
N TYR A 248 7.70 19.74 1.83
CA TYR A 248 8.86 20.24 1.12
C TYR A 248 9.46 19.18 0.18
N LYS A 249 9.72 17.96 0.68
CA LYS A 249 10.33 16.86 -0.09
C LYS A 249 9.44 16.38 -1.23
N SER A 250 8.11 16.40 -1.05
CA SER A 250 7.12 15.98 -2.06
C SER A 250 7.21 16.76 -3.38
N ARG A 251 7.88 17.92 -3.38
CA ARG A 251 8.17 18.73 -4.58
C ARG A 251 9.27 18.11 -5.46
N PHE A 252 10.14 17.27 -4.89
CA PHE A 252 11.32 16.72 -5.55
C PHE A 252 11.30 15.19 -5.60
N ILE A 253 10.68 14.54 -4.62
CA ILE A 253 10.64 13.08 -4.47
C ILE A 253 9.30 12.66 -3.86
N SER A 254 8.74 11.52 -4.28
CA SER A 254 7.50 11.03 -3.68
C SER A 254 7.74 10.61 -2.22
N ALA A 255 7.08 11.32 -1.31
CA ALA A 255 7.33 11.23 0.13
C ALA A 255 6.11 10.69 0.89
N LYS A 256 6.34 9.92 1.95
CA LYS A 256 5.30 9.41 2.84
C LYS A 256 5.76 9.43 4.30
N MET A 257 4.90 9.90 5.19
CA MET A 257 5.09 9.71 6.63
C MET A 257 4.32 8.49 7.11
N VAL A 258 4.94 7.74 8.02
CA VAL A 258 4.39 6.50 8.58
C VAL A 258 4.49 6.55 10.10
N ASN A 259 3.33 6.34 10.73
CA ASN A 259 3.20 6.37 12.17
C ASN A 259 3.75 5.07 12.81
N LEU A 260 4.54 5.21 13.86
CA LEU A 260 5.14 4.08 14.57
C LEU A 260 4.10 3.15 15.22
N THR A 261 3.00 3.67 15.75
CA THR A 261 1.90 2.87 16.31
C THR A 261 1.24 2.02 15.23
N PHE A 262 1.15 2.53 13.99
CA PHE A 262 0.67 1.72 12.87
C PHE A 262 1.60 0.53 12.61
N ILE A 263 2.92 0.75 12.59
CA ILE A 263 3.90 -0.33 12.40
C ILE A 263 3.77 -1.37 13.52
N GLN A 264 3.73 -0.93 14.78
CA GLN A 264 3.61 -1.80 15.96
C GLN A 264 2.42 -2.76 15.89
N ASN A 265 1.30 -2.28 15.34
CA ASN A 265 0.03 -3.02 15.28
C ASN A 265 -0.13 -3.88 14.02
N ASN A 266 0.63 -3.64 12.95
CA ASN A 266 0.39 -4.26 11.64
C ASN A 266 1.56 -5.12 11.13
N TYR A 267 2.72 -5.08 11.79
CA TYR A 267 3.89 -5.87 11.41
C TYR A 267 4.33 -6.76 12.56
N GLU A 268 4.63 -8.01 12.21
CA GLU A 268 5.18 -9.00 13.12
C GLU A 268 6.70 -8.79 13.31
N GLY A 269 7.22 -9.26 14.44
CA GLY A 269 8.64 -9.16 14.81
C GLY A 269 8.81 -9.37 16.33
N ASN A 270 9.98 -9.86 16.74
CA ASN A 270 10.27 -10.17 18.15
C ASN A 270 10.29 -8.92 19.03
N ASP A 271 10.65 -7.77 18.45
CA ASP A 271 10.70 -6.47 19.09
C ASP A 271 10.35 -5.33 18.12
N LEU A 272 10.41 -4.09 18.59
CA LEU A 272 10.05 -2.93 17.78
C LEU A 272 11.01 -2.72 16.60
N GLN A 273 12.30 -2.97 16.80
CA GLN A 273 13.32 -2.87 15.76
C GLN A 273 13.01 -3.81 14.59
N GLU A 274 12.70 -5.07 14.88
CA GLU A 274 12.33 -6.04 13.85
C GLU A 274 11.02 -5.66 13.15
N LYS A 275 10.02 -5.16 13.88
CA LYS A 275 8.77 -4.67 13.27
C LYS A 275 8.99 -3.49 12.32
N ILE A 276 9.83 -2.53 12.70
CA ILE A 276 10.22 -1.40 11.83
C ILE A 276 10.93 -1.91 10.59
N ARG A 277 11.91 -2.80 10.75
CA ARG A 277 12.65 -3.39 9.62
C ARG A 277 11.73 -4.17 8.68
N ASN A 278 10.79 -4.95 9.20
CA ASN A 278 9.79 -5.67 8.41
C ASN A 278 8.81 -4.74 7.68
N PHE A 279 8.46 -3.60 8.28
CA PHE A 279 7.75 -2.54 7.55
C PHE A 279 8.60 -1.97 6.40
N ILE A 280 9.89 -1.72 6.63
CA ILE A 280 10.79 -1.22 5.58
C ILE A 280 10.93 -2.23 4.44
N LYS A 281 11.02 -3.55 4.72
CA LYS A 281 10.94 -4.63 3.71
C LYS A 281 9.68 -4.50 2.85
N TYR A 282 8.52 -4.38 3.50
CA TYR A 282 7.26 -4.19 2.80
C TYR A 282 7.27 -2.94 1.93
N ALA A 283 7.70 -1.79 2.47
CA ALA A 283 7.73 -0.52 1.74
C ALA A 283 8.73 -0.57 0.56
N TYR A 284 9.86 -1.26 0.72
CA TYR A 284 10.81 -1.49 -0.35
C TYR A 284 10.19 -2.33 -1.48
N GLN A 285 9.53 -3.44 -1.15
CA GLN A 285 8.93 -4.35 -2.14
C GLN A 285 7.68 -3.76 -2.82
N ASN A 286 6.83 -3.06 -2.07
CA ASN A 286 5.49 -2.67 -2.53
C ASN A 286 5.38 -1.20 -2.91
N TRP A 287 6.16 -0.31 -2.30
CA TRP A 287 6.10 1.14 -2.55
C TRP A 287 7.32 1.66 -3.31
N GLY A 288 8.34 0.83 -3.50
CA GLY A 288 9.55 1.21 -4.21
C GLY A 288 10.51 2.08 -3.37
N ALA A 289 10.44 2.02 -2.04
CA ALA A 289 11.22 2.84 -1.11
C ALA A 289 12.73 2.83 -1.42
N GLU A 290 13.39 3.98 -1.23
CA GLU A 290 14.83 4.18 -1.44
C GLU A 290 15.51 4.89 -0.27
N TYR A 291 14.82 5.81 0.40
CA TYR A 291 15.34 6.61 1.51
C TYR A 291 14.42 6.49 2.72
N ILE A 292 14.99 6.20 3.89
CA ILE A 292 14.27 6.11 5.16
C ILE A 292 14.87 7.09 6.16
N LEU A 293 14.08 8.09 6.56
CA LEU A 293 14.41 8.94 7.71
C LEU A 293 13.75 8.37 8.97
N LEU A 294 14.57 7.99 9.94
CA LEU A 294 14.15 7.65 11.29
C LEU A 294 13.93 8.95 12.08
N GLY A 295 12.67 9.39 12.16
CA GLY A 295 12.23 10.62 12.81
C GLY A 295 12.02 10.45 14.32
N GLY A 296 13.10 10.25 15.05
CA GLY A 296 13.07 10.07 16.49
C GLY A 296 14.43 9.66 17.03
N ASP A 297 14.68 10.03 18.29
CA ASP A 297 15.85 9.56 19.03
C ASP A 297 15.72 8.07 19.42
N ASP A 298 16.74 7.50 20.06
CA ASP A 298 16.79 6.08 20.42
C ASP A 298 15.58 5.63 21.28
N GLU A 299 15.10 6.47 22.20
CA GLU A 299 13.93 6.15 23.02
C GLU A 299 12.61 6.06 22.22
N ILE A 300 12.57 6.64 21.02
CA ILE A 300 11.41 6.63 20.13
C ILE A 300 11.58 5.56 19.05
N ILE A 301 12.73 5.57 18.38
CA ILE A 301 13.09 4.63 17.32
C ILE A 301 14.37 3.91 17.77
N PRO A 302 14.24 2.74 18.41
CA PRO A 302 15.39 2.09 19.02
C PRO A 302 16.40 1.64 17.96
N HIS A 303 17.68 1.73 18.28
CA HIS A 303 18.73 1.10 17.50
C HIS A 303 18.68 -0.42 17.63
N ARG A 304 19.39 -1.09 16.72
CA ARG A 304 19.82 -2.48 16.90
C ARG A 304 21.30 -2.48 17.23
N GLY A 305 21.65 -3.06 18.37
CA GLY A 305 23.01 -3.31 18.79
C GLY A 305 23.66 -4.45 18.03
N PHE A 306 24.83 -4.21 17.45
CA PHE A 306 25.62 -5.22 16.74
C PHE A 306 26.85 -5.64 17.55
N TYR A 307 27.26 -6.90 17.36
CA TYR A 307 28.49 -7.44 17.91
C TYR A 307 29.73 -6.95 17.15
N GLY A 308 30.69 -6.41 17.88
CA GLY A 308 31.98 -6.02 17.37
C GLY A 308 33.11 -6.53 18.26
N TYR A 309 34.21 -6.91 17.62
CA TYR A 309 35.44 -7.30 18.28
C TYR A 309 36.61 -6.61 17.59
N VAL A 310 37.56 -6.07 18.35
CA VAL A 310 38.82 -5.55 17.81
C VAL A 310 39.99 -6.19 18.57
N PRO A 311 40.97 -6.79 17.86
CA PRO A 311 42.15 -7.37 18.48
C PRO A 311 43.16 -6.27 18.90
N SER A 312 42.72 -5.26 19.63
CA SER A 312 43.54 -4.22 20.25
C SER A 312 44.27 -4.75 21.49
N GLU A 313 44.98 -3.87 22.20
CA GLU A 313 45.62 -4.19 23.49
C GLU A 313 45.22 -3.16 24.56
N PRO A 314 44.31 -3.50 25.51
CA PRO A 314 43.57 -4.77 25.58
C PRO A 314 42.59 -4.96 24.40
N PRO A 315 42.17 -6.20 24.07
CA PRO A 315 41.14 -6.44 23.06
C PRO A 315 39.83 -5.75 23.46
N GLU A 316 39.14 -5.18 22.47
CA GLU A 316 37.85 -4.51 22.65
C GLU A 316 36.73 -5.40 22.12
N GLU A 317 35.62 -5.48 22.87
CA GLU A 317 34.43 -6.24 22.48
C GLU A 317 33.19 -5.47 22.94
N ASP A 318 32.21 -5.32 22.04
CA ASP A 318 30.92 -4.67 22.32
C ASP A 318 29.81 -5.52 21.67
N TYR A 319 28.71 -5.71 22.39
CA TYR A 319 27.54 -6.49 21.96
C TYR A 319 26.39 -5.58 21.50
N ASP A 320 26.56 -4.27 21.63
CA ASP A 320 25.51 -3.28 21.48
C ASP A 320 26.02 -2.04 20.71
N ILE A 321 26.74 -2.25 19.60
CA ILE A 321 27.14 -1.14 18.72
C ILE A 321 25.90 -0.63 17.97
N PRO A 322 25.47 0.64 18.15
CA PRO A 322 24.32 1.19 17.46
C PRO A 322 24.61 1.31 15.96
N ALA A 323 23.87 0.55 15.16
CA ALA A 323 24.03 0.49 13.72
C ALA A 323 22.67 0.61 13.02
N ASP A 324 22.36 1.78 12.48
CA ASP A 324 21.17 1.98 11.63
C ASP A 324 21.28 1.21 10.29
N LEU A 325 22.43 0.58 10.03
CA LEU A 325 22.61 -0.43 8.97
C LEU A 325 21.55 -1.54 9.05
N TYR A 326 21.11 -1.93 10.25
CA TYR A 326 20.06 -2.93 10.42
C TYR A 326 18.76 -2.56 9.68
N TYR A 327 18.42 -1.28 9.64
CA TYR A 327 17.25 -0.77 8.92
C TYR A 327 17.49 -0.56 7.42
N ALA A 328 18.76 -0.58 6.99
CA ALA A 328 19.17 -0.35 5.62
C ALA A 328 19.33 -1.65 4.81
N ALA A 329 19.96 -2.66 5.44
CA ALA A 329 20.21 -3.98 4.89
C ALA A 329 19.09 -4.93 5.31
N LEU A 330 18.25 -5.31 4.36
CA LEU A 330 16.95 -5.95 4.58
C LEU A 330 17.00 -7.46 4.40
N ASP A 331 18.08 -8.00 3.85
CA ASP A 331 18.29 -9.44 3.74
C ASP A 331 18.65 -10.10 5.10
N GLY A 332 18.26 -11.37 5.26
CA GLY A 332 18.53 -12.17 6.46
C GLY A 332 17.84 -11.69 7.75
N THR A 333 18.12 -12.34 8.88
CA THR A 333 17.61 -11.95 10.20
C THR A 333 18.59 -11.05 10.97
N TRP A 334 19.88 -11.09 10.61
CA TRP A 334 21.00 -10.56 11.39
C TRP A 334 21.21 -11.26 12.75
N ASP A 335 20.54 -12.39 12.96
CA ASP A 335 20.64 -13.30 14.11
C ASP A 335 20.29 -14.70 13.57
N ASP A 336 21.06 -15.21 12.59
CA ASP A 336 20.73 -16.46 11.88
C ASP A 336 20.82 -17.65 12.84
N ASN A 337 21.66 -17.55 13.87
CA ASN A 337 21.86 -18.60 14.86
C ASN A 337 20.85 -18.54 16.03
N GLY A 338 20.11 -17.44 16.18
CA GLY A 338 19.04 -17.24 17.15
C GLY A 338 19.50 -17.07 18.60
N ASN A 339 20.72 -16.58 18.82
CA ASN A 339 21.30 -16.37 20.15
C ASN A 339 21.04 -14.94 20.71
N GLY A 340 20.45 -14.04 19.90
CA GLY A 340 20.16 -12.66 20.27
C GLY A 340 21.38 -11.72 20.22
N VAL A 341 22.50 -12.17 19.66
CA VAL A 341 23.71 -11.36 19.40
C VAL A 341 23.73 -11.05 17.91
N TYR A 342 23.43 -9.81 17.55
CA TYR A 342 23.18 -9.48 16.15
C TYR A 342 24.46 -9.11 15.39
N GLY A 343 24.57 -9.53 14.13
CA GLY A 343 25.61 -9.10 13.20
C GLY A 343 26.98 -9.73 13.45
N GLU A 344 27.05 -10.82 14.22
CA GLU A 344 28.27 -11.62 14.31
C GLU A 344 28.48 -12.46 13.04
N LEU A 345 29.69 -12.98 12.82
CA LEU A 345 29.97 -13.77 11.61
C LEU A 345 29.12 -15.04 11.50
N ALA A 346 28.64 -15.57 12.63
CA ALA A 346 27.74 -16.71 12.65
C ALA A 346 26.35 -16.38 12.04
N ASP A 347 26.02 -15.09 11.88
CA ASP A 347 24.75 -14.61 11.31
C ASP A 347 24.81 -14.33 9.82
N ASN A 348 25.94 -14.63 9.16
CA ASN A 348 26.16 -14.36 7.73
C ASN A 348 25.74 -12.93 7.31
N PRO A 349 26.24 -11.88 8.00
CA PRO A 349 25.76 -10.51 7.80
C PRO A 349 25.84 -10.09 6.33
N ASP A 350 24.79 -9.43 5.85
CA ASP A 350 24.77 -8.83 4.52
C ASP A 350 25.41 -7.44 4.54
N TRP A 351 26.44 -7.23 3.75
CA TRP A 351 27.16 -5.95 3.71
C TRP A 351 26.49 -4.92 2.80
N TYR A 352 25.49 -5.33 2.01
CA TYR A 352 24.79 -4.46 1.08
C TYR A 352 23.47 -3.97 1.66
N ALA A 353 23.08 -2.74 1.30
CA ALA A 353 21.82 -2.16 1.75
C ALA A 353 20.83 -1.96 0.62
N GLU A 354 19.57 -2.29 0.89
CA GLU A 354 18.46 -2.12 -0.04
C GLU A 354 18.01 -0.65 -0.11
N VAL A 355 17.99 0.01 1.06
CA VAL A 355 17.58 1.41 1.25
C VAL A 355 18.66 2.23 1.95
N TYR A 356 18.61 3.55 1.78
CA TYR A 356 19.52 4.49 2.43
C TYR A 356 18.86 5.08 3.68
N VAL A 357 19.51 4.92 4.83
CA VAL A 357 18.96 5.34 6.12
C VAL A 357 19.70 6.55 6.67
N GLY A 358 18.95 7.45 7.31
CA GLY A 358 19.47 8.50 8.17
C GLY A 358 18.54 8.70 9.35
N ARG A 359 19.06 9.30 10.43
CA ARG A 359 18.32 9.50 11.69
C ARG A 359 18.22 10.98 12.03
N ALA A 360 17.02 11.42 12.39
CA ALA A 360 16.81 12.67 13.11
C ALA A 360 16.67 12.34 14.60
N PRO A 361 17.75 12.44 15.41
CA PRO A 361 17.72 12.11 16.82
C PRO A 361 17.02 13.25 17.59
N VAL A 362 15.69 13.17 17.66
CA VAL A 362 14.82 14.23 18.22
C VAL A 362 13.80 13.59 19.16
N ASN A 363 13.56 14.24 20.31
CA ASN A 363 12.63 13.77 21.33
C ASN A 363 11.39 14.66 21.44
N THR A 364 11.49 15.92 21.00
CA THR A 364 10.42 16.92 21.11
C THR A 364 10.06 17.55 19.77
N VAL A 365 8.84 18.12 19.70
CA VAL A 365 8.37 18.85 18.50
C VAL A 365 9.31 20.01 18.15
N THR A 366 9.89 20.68 19.14
CA THR A 366 10.83 21.79 18.94
C THR A 366 12.12 21.31 18.28
N GLU A 367 12.72 20.22 18.79
CA GLU A 367 13.91 19.61 18.21
C GLU A 367 13.66 19.12 16.78
N ALA A 368 12.54 18.44 16.55
CA ALA A 368 12.12 18.02 15.21
C ALA A 368 11.94 19.22 14.27
N THR A 369 11.33 20.30 14.74
CA THR A 369 11.16 21.54 13.97
C THR A 369 12.50 22.17 13.62
N ASN A 370 13.44 22.23 14.57
CA ASN A 370 14.78 22.76 14.35
C ASN A 370 15.56 21.93 13.33
N PHE A 371 15.50 20.59 13.43
CA PHE A 371 16.08 19.68 12.45
C PHE A 371 15.51 19.93 11.04
N VAL A 372 14.17 19.92 10.90
CA VAL A 372 13.49 20.12 9.61
C VAL A 372 13.85 21.47 9.00
N ASN A 373 13.86 22.54 9.79
CA ASN A 373 14.22 23.89 9.34
C ASN A 373 15.65 23.93 8.81
N LYS A 374 16.60 23.26 9.46
CA LYS A 374 17.99 23.21 9.02
C LYS A 374 18.18 22.41 7.75
N VAL A 375 17.49 21.27 7.60
CA VAL A 375 17.48 20.49 6.36
C VAL A 375 16.97 21.35 5.19
N ILE A 376 15.82 21.99 5.36
CA ILE A 376 15.23 22.85 4.31
C ILE A 376 16.16 24.05 4.01
N ALA A 377 16.71 24.70 5.03
CA ALA A 377 17.62 25.82 4.87
C ALA A 377 18.90 25.40 4.13
N PHE A 378 19.49 24.25 4.47
CA PHE A 378 20.65 23.71 3.78
C PHE A 378 20.36 23.46 2.30
N GLU A 379 19.22 22.81 2.00
CA GLU A 379 18.85 22.48 0.62
C GLU A 379 18.54 23.70 -0.24
N THR A 380 17.94 24.73 0.34
CA THR A 380 17.50 25.94 -0.38
C THR A 380 18.55 27.05 -0.44
N THR A 381 19.55 27.03 0.43
CA THR A 381 20.61 28.04 0.42
C THR A 381 21.66 27.73 -0.64
N ASN A 382 22.21 28.77 -1.26
CA ASN A 382 23.36 28.64 -2.17
C ASN A 382 24.53 27.96 -1.44
N LYS A 383 25.04 26.86 -1.99
CA LYS A 383 26.13 26.10 -1.37
C LYS A 383 27.43 26.92 -1.38
N PRO A 384 28.09 27.13 -0.22
CA PRO A 384 29.40 27.75 -0.18
C PRO A 384 30.43 26.82 -0.84
N ASN A 385 31.44 27.39 -1.50
CA ASN A 385 32.55 26.63 -2.09
C ASN A 385 33.75 26.55 -1.13
N VAL A 386 33.52 26.48 0.18
CA VAL A 386 34.59 26.46 1.19
C VAL A 386 34.45 25.22 2.06
N ILE A 387 35.56 24.48 2.21
CA ILE A 387 35.67 23.29 3.06
C ILE A 387 36.62 23.59 4.21
N GLN A 388 36.23 23.22 5.42
CA GLN A 388 37.08 23.31 6.59
C GLN A 388 37.61 21.92 6.93
N LEU A 389 38.94 21.78 6.96
CA LEU A 389 39.63 20.60 7.45
C LEU A 389 40.30 20.92 8.79
N HIS A 390 40.24 19.98 9.73
CA HIS A 390 40.88 20.09 11.02
C HIS A 390 41.68 18.85 11.35
N GLN A 391 42.77 19.06 12.11
CA GLN A 391 43.57 18.01 12.68
C GLN A 391 43.95 18.37 14.12
N SER A 392 43.68 17.45 15.04
CA SER A 392 44.36 17.34 16.34
C SER A 392 45.36 16.19 16.26
N ARG A 393 46.49 16.31 16.96
CA ARG A 393 47.43 15.20 17.14
C ARG A 393 46.71 14.07 17.89
N LEU A 394 47.09 12.84 17.54
CA LEU A 394 46.62 11.64 18.25
C LEU A 394 47.62 11.20 19.32
N GLU A 395 48.88 11.59 19.19
CA GLU A 395 49.95 11.26 20.12
C GLU A 395 50.99 12.37 20.18
N HIS A 396 51.90 12.24 21.14
CA HIS A 396 53.05 13.13 21.30
C HIS A 396 53.85 13.23 19.99
N ASP A 397 54.31 14.44 19.68
CA ASP A 397 55.07 14.76 18.45
C ASP A 397 54.34 14.44 17.13
N ASN A 398 53.02 14.20 17.16
CA ASN A 398 52.22 13.80 16.00
C ASN A 398 52.74 12.50 15.35
N ILE A 399 52.99 11.46 16.17
CA ILE A 399 53.45 10.14 15.70
C ILE A 399 52.45 9.06 16.16
N PRO A 400 51.64 8.48 15.26
CA PRO A 400 51.62 8.68 13.81
C PRO A 400 51.07 10.04 13.40
N ASP A 401 51.50 10.51 12.23
CA ASP A 401 51.05 11.77 11.65
C ASP A 401 49.55 11.69 11.35
N SER A 402 48.74 12.46 12.08
CA SER A 402 47.29 12.51 11.87
C SER A 402 46.84 13.52 10.82
N THR A 403 47.76 14.31 10.23
CA THR A 403 47.43 15.22 9.10
C THR A 403 47.09 14.44 7.82
N VAL A 404 47.55 13.20 7.72
CA VAL A 404 47.29 12.31 6.56
C VAL A 404 45.81 12.12 6.26
N THR A 405 44.94 12.08 7.26
CA THR A 405 43.50 11.85 7.07
C THR A 405 42.80 13.03 6.40
N PRO A 406 42.86 14.26 6.95
CA PRO A 406 42.27 15.41 6.27
C PRO A 406 42.93 15.69 4.91
N GLU A 407 44.23 15.41 4.73
CA GLU A 407 44.89 15.56 3.43
C GLU A 407 44.40 14.50 2.40
N ALA A 408 44.11 13.28 2.85
CA ALA A 408 43.47 12.26 2.01
C ALA A 408 42.07 12.71 1.57
N CYS A 409 41.26 13.31 2.46
CA CYS A 409 39.99 13.92 2.05
C CYS A 409 40.20 15.08 1.07
N ALA A 410 41.24 15.90 1.27
CA ALA A 410 41.51 17.09 0.47
C ALA A 410 41.79 16.78 -1.00
N GLN A 411 42.37 15.61 -1.31
CA GLN A 411 42.76 15.24 -2.67
C GLN A 411 41.56 15.11 -3.64
N TRP A 412 40.38 14.81 -3.11
CA TRP A 412 39.14 14.64 -3.87
C TRP A 412 38.37 15.94 -4.04
N ILE A 413 38.73 16.99 -3.31
CA ILE A 413 38.05 18.28 -3.38
C ILE A 413 38.45 19.01 -4.67
N PRO A 414 37.50 19.44 -5.53
CA PRO A 414 37.82 20.11 -6.77
C PRO A 414 38.51 21.46 -6.54
N ASN A 415 39.42 21.84 -7.46
CA ASN A 415 40.15 23.12 -7.41
C ASN A 415 39.25 24.38 -7.38
N SER A 416 37.95 24.26 -7.65
CA SER A 416 36.96 25.34 -7.52
C SER A 416 36.57 25.66 -6.08
N TYR A 417 36.94 24.80 -5.13
CA TYR A 417 36.71 24.98 -3.70
C TYR A 417 37.92 25.58 -3.00
N ILE A 418 37.66 26.35 -1.94
CA ILE A 418 38.68 26.85 -1.02
C ILE A 418 38.79 25.85 0.14
N ILE A 419 40.00 25.34 0.38
CA ILE A 419 40.29 24.44 1.50
C ILE A 419 40.96 25.24 2.61
N ASN A 420 40.27 25.37 3.75
CA ASN A 420 40.82 25.94 4.97
C ASN A 420 41.34 24.84 5.89
N LYS A 421 42.53 25.04 6.47
CA LYS A 421 43.19 24.07 7.34
C LYS A 421 43.39 24.66 8.73
N LEU A 422 42.76 24.06 9.74
CA LEU A 422 42.98 24.35 11.16
C LEU A 422 43.66 23.13 11.78
N TYR A 423 44.96 22.99 11.54
CA TYR A 423 45.75 21.88 12.06
C TYR A 423 46.51 22.33 13.28
N GLU A 424 46.47 21.52 14.34
CA GLU A 424 47.32 21.67 15.51
C GLU A 424 48.81 21.70 15.11
N GLU A 425 49.18 20.96 14.06
CA GLU A 425 50.54 20.94 13.54
C GLU A 425 51.02 22.31 13.02
N ASN A 426 50.08 23.18 12.62
CA ASN A 426 50.36 24.55 12.19
C ASN A 426 50.25 25.58 13.34
N GLY A 427 50.10 25.11 14.59
CA GLY A 427 49.96 25.91 15.80
C GLY A 427 48.57 25.82 16.43
N THR A 428 48.42 26.41 17.62
CA THR A 428 47.23 26.23 18.46
C THR A 428 45.91 26.66 17.77
N VAL A 429 44.96 25.74 17.73
CA VAL A 429 43.57 25.93 17.31
C VAL A 429 42.72 26.33 18.51
N THR A 430 42.43 27.61 18.68
CA THR A 430 41.61 28.07 19.81
C THR A 430 40.12 27.78 19.60
N LYS A 431 39.33 27.71 20.69
CA LYS A 431 37.86 27.62 20.59
C LYS A 431 37.25 28.73 19.73
N THR A 432 37.83 29.93 19.75
CA THR A 432 37.38 31.03 18.88
C THR A 432 37.58 30.70 17.42
N LYS A 433 38.80 30.29 16.99
CA LYS A 433 39.06 29.88 15.60
C LYS A 433 38.13 28.75 15.15
N TRP A 434 37.85 27.81 16.06
CA TRP A 434 36.95 26.70 15.77
C TRP A 434 35.50 27.15 15.60
N ARG A 435 35.00 28.02 16.49
CA ARG A 435 33.68 28.64 16.34
C ARG A 435 33.54 29.44 15.05
N ASP A 436 34.55 30.24 14.72
CA ASP A 436 34.57 31.07 13.50
C ASP A 436 34.48 30.19 12.24
N ALA A 437 35.02 28.97 12.28
CA ALA A 437 34.90 28.02 11.17
C ALA A 437 33.45 27.62 10.86
N PHE A 438 32.52 27.68 11.82
CA PHE A 438 31.10 27.48 11.55
C PHE A 438 30.42 28.78 11.12
N SER A 439 30.69 29.89 11.81
CA SER A 439 30.06 31.19 11.52
C SER A 439 30.41 31.75 10.13
N ASP A 440 31.58 31.43 9.58
CA ASP A 440 32.05 31.91 8.28
C ASP A 440 31.40 31.23 7.05
N GLY A 441 30.50 30.26 7.25
CA GLY A 441 29.85 29.50 6.19
C GLY A 441 30.80 28.51 5.49
N ARG A 442 30.66 27.23 5.83
CA ARG A 442 31.39 26.11 5.23
C ARG A 442 30.40 25.10 4.69
N LEU A 443 30.75 24.43 3.60
CA LEU A 443 29.92 23.34 3.09
C LEU A 443 30.10 22.09 3.95
N ILE A 444 31.36 21.75 4.22
CA ILE A 444 31.75 20.62 5.05
C ILE A 444 32.77 21.09 6.08
N VAL A 445 32.61 20.62 7.32
CA VAL A 445 33.61 20.69 8.37
C VAL A 445 34.04 19.25 8.68
N GLN A 446 35.30 18.92 8.38
CA GLN A 446 35.90 17.64 8.70
C GLN A 446 36.82 17.78 9.91
N HIS A 447 36.74 16.83 10.84
CA HIS A 447 37.51 16.85 12.08
C HIS A 447 38.12 15.47 12.39
N ILE A 448 39.40 15.42 12.75
CA ILE A 448 40.04 14.23 13.33
C ILE A 448 40.71 14.60 14.66
N GLY A 449 40.57 13.72 15.65
CA GLY A 449 41.15 13.90 16.97
C GLY A 449 40.62 12.92 17.99
N HIS A 450 41.05 13.10 19.24
CA HIS A 450 40.49 12.38 20.38
C HIS A 450 39.10 12.89 20.72
N GLY A 451 38.22 12.02 21.22
CA GLY A 451 36.90 12.40 21.69
C GLY A 451 36.20 11.36 22.53
N SER A 452 35.02 11.75 23.01
CA SER A 452 34.08 10.97 23.80
C SER A 452 32.65 11.46 23.51
N VAL A 453 31.66 10.95 24.24
CA VAL A 453 30.22 11.21 24.03
C VAL A 453 29.90 12.71 23.91
N ASN A 454 30.48 13.55 24.75
CA ASN A 454 30.11 14.97 24.86
C ASN A 454 31.28 15.95 24.64
N GLU A 455 32.42 15.49 24.12
CA GLU A 455 33.61 16.34 23.93
C GLU A 455 34.61 15.77 22.92
N TYR A 456 35.42 16.66 22.32
CA TYR A 456 36.55 16.27 21.49
C TYR A 456 37.69 17.29 21.54
N PHE A 457 38.87 16.89 21.06
CA PHE A 457 40.10 17.65 21.16
C PHE A 457 40.33 18.50 19.90
N LEU A 458 40.41 19.82 20.09
CA LEU A 458 40.89 20.75 19.05
C LEU A 458 42.42 20.76 18.96
N ASN A 459 43.09 20.51 20.08
CA ASN A 459 44.53 20.28 20.17
C ASN A 459 44.76 19.25 21.28
N PHE A 460 45.74 18.38 21.09
CA PHE A 460 46.19 17.41 22.07
C PHE A 460 47.38 17.94 22.88
N GLU A 461 48.33 18.62 22.24
CA GLU A 461 49.62 19.01 22.82
C GLU A 461 49.98 20.49 22.60
N ASN A 462 49.92 21.00 21.35
CA ASN A 462 50.42 22.33 20.99
C ASN A 462 49.53 23.44 21.58
N GLY A 463 50.00 24.05 22.68
CA GLY A 463 49.24 25.02 23.46
C GLY A 463 48.41 24.39 24.59
N GLY A 464 48.68 23.13 24.91
CA GLY A 464 47.94 22.31 25.87
C GLY A 464 46.69 21.67 25.25
N ALA A 465 46.15 20.66 25.93
CA ALA A 465 44.88 20.05 25.52
C ALA A 465 43.76 21.11 25.51
N ILE A 466 43.19 21.38 24.34
CA ILE A 466 42.04 22.28 24.18
C ILE A 466 40.84 21.43 23.75
N ILE A 467 39.88 21.32 24.66
CA ILE A 467 38.70 20.46 24.49
C ILE A 467 37.48 21.31 24.11
N TRP A 468 36.78 20.91 23.05
CA TRP A 468 35.49 21.42 22.65
C TRP A 468 34.38 20.55 23.22
N TYR A 469 33.46 21.15 23.99
CA TYR A 469 32.38 20.42 24.67
C TYR A 469 31.06 20.58 23.91
N GLY A 470 30.09 19.70 24.15
CA GLY A 470 28.73 19.87 23.61
C GLY A 470 28.09 21.20 24.01
N SER A 471 28.43 21.75 25.18
CA SER A 471 28.00 23.10 25.59
C SER A 471 28.59 24.24 24.75
N ASP A 472 29.70 24.01 24.05
CA ASP A 472 30.25 24.95 23.07
C ASP A 472 29.51 24.82 21.72
N ALA A 473 29.21 23.58 21.30
CA ALA A 473 28.41 23.31 20.09
C ALA A 473 27.00 23.94 20.15
N LEU A 474 26.34 23.89 21.31
CA LEU A 474 25.05 24.54 21.56
C LEU A 474 25.10 26.08 21.54
N ARG A 475 26.29 26.69 21.58
CA ARG A 475 26.47 28.15 21.53
C ARG A 475 26.94 28.64 20.15
N LEU A 476 26.98 27.76 19.16
CA LEU A 476 27.29 28.15 17.79
C LEU A 476 26.15 29.01 17.23
N ILE A 477 26.55 30.06 16.52
CA ILE A 477 25.67 30.94 15.77
C ILE A 477 26.20 30.98 14.34
N ASN A 478 25.42 30.46 13.39
CA ASN A 478 25.80 30.40 11.98
C ASN A 478 24.55 30.39 11.10
N SER A 479 24.62 31.07 9.95
CA SER A 479 23.49 31.21 9.02
C SER A 479 23.45 30.13 7.93
N PHE A 480 24.55 29.40 7.74
CA PHE A 480 24.62 28.20 6.90
C PHE A 480 25.00 27.01 7.77
N TYR A 481 24.35 25.86 7.58
CA TYR A 481 24.49 24.68 8.43
C TYR A 481 25.37 23.62 7.74
N PRO A 482 26.69 23.55 8.01
CA PRO A 482 27.58 22.61 7.33
C PRO A 482 27.20 21.15 7.57
N ILE A 483 27.72 20.27 6.71
CA ILE A 483 27.83 18.84 6.98
C ILE A 483 29.06 18.62 7.86
N TYR A 484 28.92 17.86 8.95
CA TYR A 484 30.02 17.55 9.85
C TYR A 484 30.44 16.08 9.70
N ILE A 485 31.70 15.83 9.36
CA ILE A 485 32.24 14.47 9.18
C ILE A 485 33.43 14.32 10.12
N ALA A 486 33.34 13.40 11.08
CA ALA A 486 34.41 13.27 12.06
C ALA A 486 34.65 11.80 12.47
N PRO A 487 35.78 11.19 12.04
CA PRO A 487 36.24 9.92 12.59
C PRO A 487 36.76 10.12 14.03
N ILE A 488 35.88 9.99 15.01
CA ILE A 488 36.15 10.30 16.43
C ILE A 488 35.31 9.42 17.34
N CYS A 489 35.95 8.85 18.36
CA CYS A 489 35.34 8.04 19.40
C CYS A 489 34.07 8.66 20.00
N LEU A 490 32.98 7.88 20.00
CA LEU A 490 31.67 8.13 20.64
C LEU A 490 30.99 9.46 20.29
N SER A 491 31.46 10.17 19.27
CA SER A 491 30.94 11.48 18.92
C SER A 491 29.51 11.45 18.37
N GLY A 492 29.07 10.28 17.87
CA GLY A 492 27.72 9.98 17.41
C GLY A 492 27.05 8.86 18.22
N ALA A 493 27.39 8.71 19.51
CA ALA A 493 26.77 7.72 20.40
C ALA A 493 25.34 8.17 20.78
N PHE A 494 24.43 8.15 19.80
CA PHE A 494 23.04 8.62 19.91
C PHE A 494 22.14 7.75 20.81
N ASP A 495 22.68 6.65 21.33
CA ASP A 495 22.07 5.79 22.34
C ASP A 495 22.37 6.25 23.79
N TYR A 496 23.23 7.27 23.96
CA TYR A 496 23.53 7.91 25.24
C TYR A 496 22.73 9.21 25.41
N ASN A 497 22.74 9.80 26.62
CA ASN A 497 22.08 11.07 26.91
C ASN A 497 22.71 12.26 26.15
N ASP A 498 22.17 12.53 24.95
CA ASP A 498 22.57 13.49 23.93
C ASP A 498 24.09 13.59 23.68
N CYS A 499 24.60 12.87 22.68
CA CYS A 499 25.98 13.00 22.23
C CYS A 499 26.26 14.36 21.56
N ILE A 500 27.55 14.67 21.37
CA ILE A 500 27.96 15.95 20.76
C ILE A 500 27.42 16.13 19.33
N GLY A 501 27.27 15.05 18.57
CA GLY A 501 26.64 15.06 17.25
C GLY A 501 25.21 15.58 17.28
N GLU A 502 24.44 15.17 18.28
CA GLU A 502 23.07 15.68 18.52
C GLU A 502 23.09 17.14 18.94
N LYS A 503 24.02 17.55 19.81
CA LYS A 503 24.16 18.97 20.19
C LYS A 503 24.40 19.88 18.98
N TYR A 504 25.14 19.41 17.97
CA TYR A 504 25.29 20.12 16.70
C TYR A 504 23.99 20.19 15.89
N LEU A 505 23.27 19.08 15.81
CA LEU A 505 22.02 18.95 15.06
C LEU A 505 20.81 19.62 15.71
N LEU A 506 20.81 19.79 17.03
CA LEU A 506 19.66 20.30 17.78
C LEU A 506 19.82 21.76 18.20
N ASN A 507 20.98 22.37 17.99
CA ASN A 507 21.19 23.81 18.21
C ASN A 507 20.20 24.63 17.35
N GLU A 508 19.45 25.52 18.01
CA GLU A 508 18.42 26.38 17.43
C GLU A 508 19.00 27.58 16.67
N GLU A 509 20.12 28.14 17.14
CA GLU A 509 20.73 29.37 16.58
C GLU A 509 21.89 29.07 15.60
N GLY A 510 22.23 27.79 15.40
CA GLY A 510 23.35 27.38 14.57
C GLY A 510 23.57 25.86 14.49
N GLY A 511 24.83 25.45 14.45
CA GLY A 511 25.22 24.04 14.38
C GLY A 511 25.27 23.52 12.94
N THR A 512 24.83 22.27 12.74
CA THR A 512 24.97 21.53 11.46
C THR A 512 23.61 21.08 10.92
N SER A 513 23.57 20.71 9.63
CA SER A 513 22.40 20.08 9.01
C SER A 513 22.46 18.56 9.04
N ALA A 514 23.67 17.99 9.10
CA ALA A 514 23.91 16.55 9.20
C ALA A 514 25.28 16.30 9.84
N CYS A 515 25.41 15.15 10.48
CA CYS A 515 26.63 14.64 11.09
C CYS A 515 26.86 13.18 10.65
N ILE A 516 28.09 12.83 10.26
CA ILE A 516 28.54 11.45 10.03
C ILE A 516 29.65 11.15 11.03
N LEU A 517 29.34 10.31 12.01
CA LEU A 517 30.11 10.15 13.26
C LEU A 517 30.13 8.69 13.72
N ASN A 518 31.06 8.35 14.61
CA ASN A 518 31.16 7.03 15.23
C ASN A 518 30.27 6.95 16.48
N SER A 519 29.40 5.94 16.57
CA SER A 519 28.62 5.61 17.76
C SER A 519 29.45 4.94 18.87
N ARG A 520 30.63 4.41 18.51
CA ARG A 520 31.59 3.78 19.43
C ARG A 520 33.02 4.25 19.13
N TYR A 521 34.03 3.48 19.53
CA TYR A 521 35.43 3.84 19.33
C TYR A 521 35.82 3.87 17.86
N GLY A 522 36.20 5.04 17.36
CA GLY A 522 36.88 5.15 16.07
C GLY A 522 38.31 4.62 16.16
N TRP A 523 38.77 3.95 15.11
CA TRP A 523 40.03 3.21 15.06
C TRP A 523 41.02 3.79 14.05
N TYR A 524 42.31 3.62 14.35
CA TYR A 524 43.43 3.91 13.46
C TYR A 524 44.58 2.90 13.62
N SER A 525 45.57 2.96 12.72
CA SER A 525 46.78 2.14 12.78
C SER A 525 47.98 2.99 13.23
N PRO A 526 48.87 2.48 14.10
CA PRO A 526 50.04 3.24 14.57
C PRO A 526 51.07 3.49 13.46
N SER A 527 51.02 2.73 12.37
CA SER A 527 51.85 2.94 11.18
C SER A 527 51.26 3.97 10.23
N ASN A 528 49.96 4.24 10.31
CA ASN A 528 49.25 5.21 9.48
C ASN A 528 47.91 5.59 10.12
N ALA A 529 47.80 6.81 10.64
CA ALA A 529 46.62 7.34 11.32
C ALA A 529 45.35 7.42 10.44
N HIS A 530 45.52 7.29 9.12
CA HIS A 530 44.41 7.24 8.16
C HIS A 530 43.62 5.93 8.20
N THR A 531 44.31 4.81 8.45
CA THR A 531 43.76 3.45 8.32
C THR A 531 42.51 3.25 9.18
N TYR A 532 41.55 2.45 8.74
CA TYR A 532 40.25 2.22 9.39
C TYR A 532 39.33 3.43 9.30
N SER A 533 39.04 4.15 10.40
CA SER A 533 37.99 5.19 10.39
C SER A 533 38.28 6.35 9.43
N GLY A 534 39.56 6.72 9.24
CA GLY A 534 39.94 7.77 8.30
C GLY A 534 39.64 7.42 6.84
N GLU A 535 39.82 6.16 6.44
CA GLU A 535 39.55 5.67 5.08
C GLU A 535 38.06 5.76 4.72
N PHE A 536 37.15 5.54 5.67
CA PHE A 536 35.72 5.76 5.45
C PHE A 536 35.41 7.24 5.23
N ALA A 537 36.03 8.14 5.98
CA ALA A 537 35.86 9.59 5.81
C ALA A 537 36.41 10.05 4.45
N GLU A 538 37.58 9.57 4.04
CA GLU A 538 38.12 9.82 2.70
C GLU A 538 37.15 9.33 1.62
N ARG A 539 36.65 8.10 1.76
CA ARG A 539 35.77 7.51 0.75
C ARG A 539 34.48 8.31 0.59
N GLN A 540 33.95 8.92 1.64
CA GLN A 540 32.79 9.82 1.54
C GLN A 540 33.09 11.05 0.67
N PHE A 541 34.30 11.62 0.77
CA PHE A 541 34.73 12.73 -0.10
C PHE A 541 34.90 12.28 -1.55
N TYR A 542 35.45 11.08 -1.79
CA TYR A 542 35.52 10.48 -3.12
C TYR A 542 34.12 10.31 -3.74
N GLU A 543 33.18 9.69 -3.03
CA GLU A 543 31.83 9.47 -3.54
C GLU A 543 31.12 10.79 -3.83
N LEU A 544 31.32 11.79 -2.98
CA LEU A 544 30.70 13.10 -3.15
C LEU A 544 31.25 13.87 -4.35
N PHE A 545 32.57 14.05 -4.42
CA PHE A 545 33.19 14.98 -5.36
C PHE A 545 33.64 14.35 -6.67
N GLU A 546 34.10 13.09 -6.66
CA GLU A 546 34.56 12.39 -7.86
C GLU A 546 33.41 11.64 -8.54
N GLU A 547 32.60 10.90 -7.78
CA GLU A 547 31.47 10.11 -8.32
C GLU A 547 30.16 10.91 -8.41
N GLY A 548 30.12 12.11 -7.83
CA GLY A 548 28.93 12.99 -7.85
C GLY A 548 27.73 12.46 -7.06
N ARG A 549 27.95 11.59 -6.08
CA ARG A 549 26.89 11.03 -5.22
C ARG A 549 26.58 12.01 -4.09
N GLU A 550 25.65 12.92 -4.36
CA GLU A 550 25.39 14.03 -3.46
C GLU A 550 24.38 13.74 -2.33
N ASN A 551 23.50 12.74 -2.44
CA ASN A 551 22.54 12.43 -1.37
C ASN A 551 23.27 11.78 -0.19
N LEU A 552 23.15 12.35 1.02
CA LEU A 552 23.96 11.98 2.19
C LEU A 552 23.91 10.48 2.54
N GLY A 553 22.72 9.88 2.62
CA GLY A 553 22.56 8.47 2.99
C GLY A 553 23.17 7.55 1.92
N LYS A 554 22.99 7.90 0.64
CA LYS A 554 23.54 7.17 -0.50
C LYS A 554 25.06 7.26 -0.57
N MET A 555 25.60 8.47 -0.39
CA MET A 555 27.03 8.73 -0.33
C MET A 555 27.68 7.91 0.79
N MET A 556 27.13 7.99 2.01
CA MET A 556 27.66 7.26 3.17
C MET A 556 27.59 5.74 2.95
N GLN A 557 26.44 5.21 2.53
CA GLN A 557 26.27 3.77 2.39
C GLN A 557 27.17 3.18 1.30
N ILE A 558 27.31 3.86 0.16
CA ILE A 558 28.22 3.38 -0.90
C ILE A 558 29.68 3.49 -0.46
N ALA A 559 30.03 4.52 0.32
CA ALA A 559 31.35 4.62 0.92
C ALA A 559 31.63 3.45 1.88
N LYS A 560 30.62 2.99 2.63
CA LYS A 560 30.71 1.76 3.43
C LYS A 560 30.89 0.54 2.55
N GLU A 561 30.01 0.31 1.57
CA GLU A 561 30.01 -0.86 0.67
C GLU A 561 31.34 -1.08 -0.04
N HIS A 562 32.13 -0.02 -0.27
CA HIS A 562 33.51 -0.11 -0.76
C HIS A 562 34.40 -1.00 0.13
N PHE A 563 34.17 -0.98 1.44
CA PHE A 563 34.86 -1.77 2.45
C PHE A 563 34.09 -3.04 2.87
N SER A 564 33.04 -3.45 2.14
CA SER A 564 32.27 -4.68 2.43
C SER A 564 33.18 -5.91 2.60
N PHE A 565 34.12 -6.11 1.67
CA PHE A 565 35.11 -7.17 1.79
C PHE A 565 35.98 -7.01 3.04
N SER A 566 36.52 -5.81 3.27
CA SER A 566 37.37 -5.55 4.44
C SER A 566 36.62 -5.82 5.76
N ALA A 567 35.34 -5.49 5.83
CA ALA A 567 34.47 -5.77 6.98
C ALA A 567 34.17 -7.27 7.15
N ALA A 568 33.98 -8.00 6.05
CA ALA A 568 33.86 -9.47 6.09
C ALA A 568 35.14 -10.10 6.67
N ALA A 569 36.29 -9.66 6.17
CA ALA A 569 37.59 -10.29 6.39
C ALA A 569 38.36 -9.81 7.64
N ASN A 570 38.13 -8.59 8.12
CA ASN A 570 38.89 -7.98 9.20
C ASN A 570 37.92 -7.35 10.24
N PRO A 571 38.03 -7.74 11.52
CA PRO A 571 37.06 -7.38 12.53
C PRO A 571 37.12 -5.89 12.93
N THR A 572 38.25 -5.20 12.73
CA THR A 572 38.36 -3.74 12.92
C THR A 572 37.62 -2.95 11.84
N TYR A 573 37.72 -3.37 10.57
CA TYR A 573 36.90 -2.76 9.51
C TYR A 573 35.41 -3.02 9.73
N ARG A 574 35.05 -4.21 10.25
CA ARG A 574 33.66 -4.53 10.63
C ARG A 574 33.12 -3.57 11.68
N TRP A 575 33.90 -3.34 12.74
CA TRP A 575 33.56 -2.36 13.77
C TRP A 575 33.25 -0.98 13.18
N CYS A 576 34.17 -0.45 12.35
CA CYS A 576 33.98 0.84 11.69
C CYS A 576 32.77 0.86 10.74
N TYR A 577 32.48 -0.27 10.07
CA TYR A 577 31.33 -0.42 9.20
C TYR A 577 30.01 -0.24 9.97
N TYR A 578 29.94 -0.78 11.19
CA TYR A 578 28.75 -0.73 12.04
C TYR A 578 28.56 0.64 12.70
N GLU A 579 29.60 1.20 13.32
CA GLU A 579 29.46 2.37 14.19
C GLU A 579 29.27 3.71 13.45
N ILE A 580 29.66 3.81 12.18
CA ILE A 580 29.58 5.08 11.44
C ILE A 580 28.13 5.30 11.01
N ASN A 581 27.42 6.24 11.62
CA ASN A 581 26.00 6.49 11.33
C ASN A 581 25.77 7.89 10.75
N LEU A 582 24.68 8.04 9.98
CA LEU A 582 24.21 9.34 9.49
C LEU A 582 23.15 9.87 10.46
N LEU A 583 23.52 10.87 11.24
CA LEU A 583 22.56 11.71 11.96
C LEU A 583 22.21 12.89 11.04
N GLY A 584 21.12 12.77 10.29
CA GLY A 584 20.75 13.67 9.21
C GLY A 584 19.71 13.08 8.26
N ASP A 585 19.20 13.93 7.37
CA ASP A 585 18.27 13.48 6.33
C ASP A 585 19.02 12.72 5.21
N PRO A 586 18.69 11.45 4.92
CA PRO A 586 19.45 10.64 3.96
C PRO A 586 19.28 11.08 2.51
N GLU A 587 18.21 11.81 2.20
CA GLU A 587 17.88 12.26 0.85
C GLU A 587 18.55 13.60 0.50
N THR A 588 18.95 14.40 1.50
CA THR A 588 19.54 15.73 1.27
C THR A 588 20.73 15.71 0.31
N PRO A 589 20.65 16.44 -0.83
CA PRO A 589 21.78 16.60 -1.74
C PRO A 589 22.77 17.66 -1.21
N VAL A 590 24.04 17.29 -1.09
CA VAL A 590 25.10 18.16 -0.55
C VAL A 590 25.50 19.27 -1.53
N LEU A 591 25.60 18.98 -2.83
CA LEU A 591 26.12 19.93 -3.83
C LEU A 591 25.02 20.74 -4.52
N THR A 592 23.83 20.16 -4.66
CA THR A 592 22.70 20.83 -5.32
C THR A 592 21.95 21.79 -4.39
N THR A 593 21.76 23.04 -4.85
CA THR A 593 20.78 23.97 -4.27
C THR A 593 19.43 23.77 -4.95
N ARG A 594 18.42 23.44 -4.16
CA ARG A 594 17.04 23.30 -4.61
C ARG A 594 16.37 24.67 -4.65
N SER A 595 15.90 25.09 -5.83
CA SER A 595 14.98 26.22 -5.97
C SER A 595 13.56 25.71 -6.20
N TYR A 596 12.59 26.36 -5.55
CA TYR A 596 11.18 26.12 -5.83
C TYR A 596 10.78 26.96 -7.05
N ASN A 597 10.61 26.31 -8.21
CA ASN A 597 10.25 27.01 -9.45
C ASN A 597 8.73 27.00 -9.71
N GLY A 598 7.95 26.28 -8.91
CA GLY A 598 6.51 26.04 -9.09
C GLY A 598 6.17 24.56 -8.97
N SER A 599 4.92 24.23 -8.68
CA SER A 599 4.43 22.85 -8.46
C SER A 599 4.00 22.15 -9.75
N VAL A 600 3.82 22.89 -10.85
CA VAL A 600 3.40 22.38 -12.15
C VAL A 600 4.47 22.70 -13.20
N HIS A 601 5.00 21.67 -13.87
CA HIS A 601 6.05 21.79 -14.89
C HIS A 601 5.46 21.61 -16.28
N ASN A 602 5.57 22.63 -17.13
CA ASN A 602 5.41 22.45 -18.56
C ASN A 602 6.72 21.88 -19.13
N ILE A 603 6.75 20.57 -19.33
CA ILE A 603 7.95 19.83 -19.78
C ILE A 603 8.44 20.35 -21.13
N ASN A 604 7.53 20.73 -22.01
CA ASN A 604 7.87 21.18 -23.36
C ASN A 604 8.56 22.55 -23.38
N LYS A 605 8.24 23.41 -22.42
CA LYS A 605 8.83 24.76 -22.29
C LYS A 605 9.95 24.85 -21.27
N ASP A 606 10.06 23.85 -20.40
CA ASP A 606 10.88 23.86 -19.19
C ASP A 606 10.58 25.06 -18.28
N ILE A 607 9.29 25.37 -18.11
CA ILE A 607 8.79 26.46 -17.26
C ILE A 607 7.88 25.85 -16.19
N TYR A 608 7.98 26.39 -14.98
CA TYR A 608 7.21 25.96 -13.83
C TYR A 608 6.19 27.04 -13.42
N TYR A 609 5.08 26.59 -12.86
CA TYR A 609 3.95 27.42 -12.44
C TYR A 609 3.47 26.95 -11.05
N ASP A 610 2.90 27.86 -10.27
CA ASP A 610 2.36 27.54 -8.94
C ASP A 610 0.98 26.88 -8.98
N THR A 611 0.24 27.04 -10.08
CA THR A 611 -1.12 26.53 -10.25
C THR A 611 -1.27 25.79 -11.57
N ILE A 612 -2.19 24.83 -11.60
CA ILE A 612 -2.46 24.03 -12.79
C ILE A 612 -3.09 24.90 -13.88
N GLN A 613 -4.02 25.80 -13.51
CA GLN A 613 -4.65 26.69 -14.49
C GLN A 613 -3.62 27.62 -15.16
N ALA A 614 -2.66 28.17 -14.42
CA ALA A 614 -1.65 29.06 -15.00
C ALA A 614 -0.76 28.32 -16.02
N ALA A 615 -0.41 27.07 -15.73
CA ALA A 615 0.33 26.22 -16.65
C ALA A 615 -0.48 25.93 -17.93
N ILE A 616 -1.78 25.65 -17.80
CA ILE A 616 -2.70 25.42 -18.93
C ILE A 616 -2.85 26.68 -19.78
N ASP A 617 -3.02 27.84 -19.14
CA ASP A 617 -3.22 29.11 -19.83
C ASP A 617 -2.03 29.45 -20.73
N ASP A 618 -0.80 29.23 -20.24
CA ASP A 618 0.41 29.45 -21.01
C ASP A 618 0.71 28.32 -22.02
N ALA A 619 0.31 27.07 -21.75
CA ALA A 619 0.61 25.92 -22.61
C ALA A 619 0.21 26.11 -24.08
N ASN A 620 1.06 25.60 -24.98
CA ASN A 620 0.72 25.42 -26.39
C ASN A 620 -0.11 24.13 -26.57
N PRO A 621 -0.99 24.05 -27.59
CA PRO A 621 -1.69 22.82 -27.90
C PRO A 621 -0.73 21.63 -28.14
N GLY A 622 -0.88 20.57 -27.34
CA GLY A 622 -0.06 19.36 -27.35
C GLY A 622 1.01 19.29 -26.27
N ASP A 623 1.22 20.37 -25.50
CA ASP A 623 2.17 20.39 -24.39
C ASP A 623 1.77 19.38 -23.30
N THR A 624 2.77 18.91 -22.56
CA THR A 624 2.66 18.02 -21.40
C THR A 624 2.94 18.79 -20.13
N LEU A 625 1.95 18.81 -19.25
CA LEU A 625 1.98 19.44 -17.94
C LEU A 625 2.09 18.35 -16.89
N GLU A 626 3.22 18.31 -16.21
CA GLU A 626 3.47 17.42 -15.08
C GLU A 626 3.18 18.14 -13.77
N VAL A 627 2.31 17.56 -12.95
CA VAL A 627 1.82 18.14 -11.70
C VAL A 627 2.44 17.38 -10.53
N SER A 628 3.10 18.12 -9.63
CA SER A 628 3.75 17.56 -8.45
C SER A 628 2.73 17.06 -7.42
N PRO A 629 3.03 16.01 -6.64
CA PRO A 629 2.11 15.51 -5.62
C PRO A 629 1.91 16.51 -4.47
N THR A 630 0.74 17.13 -4.44
CA THR A 630 0.25 17.97 -3.34
C THR A 630 -1.26 18.22 -3.53
N LEU A 631 -1.86 18.99 -2.63
CA LEU A 631 -3.24 19.47 -2.73
C LEU A 631 -3.32 20.76 -3.54
N TYR A 632 -4.08 20.73 -4.65
CA TYR A 632 -4.42 21.88 -5.48
C TYR A 632 -5.89 22.23 -5.27
N LYS A 633 -6.15 23.42 -4.69
CA LYS A 633 -7.51 23.93 -4.55
C LYS A 633 -7.85 24.80 -5.76
N GLU A 634 -8.34 24.16 -6.82
CA GLU A 634 -8.57 24.79 -8.11
C GLU A 634 -9.81 24.22 -8.80
N ASN A 635 -10.46 25.06 -9.62
CA ASN A 635 -11.40 24.62 -10.65
C ASN A 635 -10.78 24.89 -12.01
N ILE A 636 -10.47 23.83 -12.75
CA ILE A 636 -9.63 23.90 -13.93
C ILE A 636 -10.48 23.85 -15.20
N VAL A 637 -10.18 24.72 -16.16
CA VAL A 637 -10.77 24.71 -17.51
C VAL A 637 -9.70 24.35 -18.53
N ILE A 638 -9.91 23.22 -19.21
CA ILE A 638 -9.02 22.76 -20.29
C ILE A 638 -9.69 23.05 -21.63
N ASN A 639 -9.27 24.16 -22.25
CA ASN A 639 -9.82 24.69 -23.50
C ASN A 639 -8.89 24.51 -24.71
N LYS A 640 -7.83 23.70 -24.56
CA LYS A 640 -6.88 23.36 -25.62
C LYS A 640 -6.37 21.93 -25.41
N LYS A 641 -5.93 21.29 -26.49
CA LYS A 641 -5.29 19.97 -26.45
C LYS A 641 -4.07 20.00 -25.52
N ILE A 642 -4.03 19.20 -24.46
CA ILE A 642 -2.87 19.05 -23.56
C ILE A 642 -2.79 17.62 -23.04
N ASN A 643 -1.63 17.25 -22.51
CA ASN A 643 -1.47 16.09 -21.63
C ASN A 643 -1.28 16.61 -20.21
N LEU A 644 -2.21 16.33 -19.30
CA LEU A 644 -2.14 16.70 -17.90
C LEU A 644 -1.88 15.43 -17.08
N PHE A 645 -0.74 15.38 -16.40
CA PHE A 645 -0.24 14.18 -15.71
C PHE A 645 0.14 14.51 -14.26
N GLY A 646 -0.52 13.87 -13.30
CA GLY A 646 -0.15 13.91 -11.89
C GLY A 646 0.86 12.81 -11.57
N ARG A 647 1.97 13.16 -10.90
CA ARG A 647 3.06 12.20 -10.62
C ARG A 647 2.64 11.05 -9.71
N ASN A 648 1.55 11.20 -8.95
CA ASN A 648 1.02 10.16 -8.07
C ASN A 648 -0.46 10.41 -7.76
N GLU A 649 -1.35 9.49 -8.15
CA GLU A 649 -2.80 9.65 -8.00
C GLU A 649 -3.28 9.80 -6.55
N SER A 650 -2.61 9.18 -5.58
CA SER A 650 -3.05 9.21 -4.18
C SER A 650 -2.64 10.51 -3.45
N THR A 651 -1.77 11.30 -4.07
CA THR A 651 -1.17 12.49 -3.44
C THR A 651 -1.19 13.73 -4.33
N THR A 652 -1.52 13.60 -5.62
CA THR A 652 -1.80 14.72 -6.53
C THR A 652 -3.31 14.95 -6.56
N ILE A 653 -3.79 15.81 -5.65
CA ILE A 653 -5.23 15.99 -5.40
C ILE A 653 -5.67 17.32 -5.99
N ILE A 654 -6.71 17.32 -6.82
CA ILE A 654 -7.40 18.53 -7.26
C ILE A 654 -8.73 18.61 -6.52
N ASP A 655 -8.89 19.64 -5.71
CA ASP A 655 -10.05 19.87 -4.84
C ASP A 655 -10.82 21.11 -5.30
N GLY A 656 -12.06 20.92 -5.73
CA GLY A 656 -12.95 21.99 -6.22
C GLY A 656 -13.56 22.86 -5.12
N SER A 657 -13.25 22.63 -3.84
CA SER A 657 -13.71 23.41 -2.68
C SER A 657 -15.24 23.56 -2.56
N GLY A 658 -15.98 22.59 -3.10
CA GLY A 658 -17.46 22.54 -3.10
C GLY A 658 -18.12 23.50 -4.09
N VAL A 659 -17.39 24.06 -5.06
CA VAL A 659 -17.92 25.01 -6.05
C VAL A 659 -17.47 24.63 -7.45
N GLY A 660 -18.35 24.76 -8.45
CA GLY A 660 -18.00 24.51 -9.86
C GLY A 660 -17.59 23.06 -10.15
N SER A 661 -17.36 22.75 -11.41
CA SER A 661 -16.73 21.47 -11.77
C SER A 661 -15.24 21.52 -11.42
N VAL A 662 -14.68 20.42 -10.89
CA VAL A 662 -13.25 20.39 -10.52
C VAL A 662 -12.38 20.46 -11.76
N ILE A 663 -12.72 19.68 -12.79
CA ILE A 663 -12.12 19.76 -14.13
C ILE A 663 -13.23 19.91 -15.17
N ASN A 664 -13.17 20.96 -15.98
CA ASN A 664 -14.07 21.21 -17.10
C ASN A 664 -13.29 21.16 -18.43
N ILE A 665 -13.56 20.15 -19.24
CA ILE A 665 -12.91 19.90 -20.52
C ILE A 665 -13.80 20.42 -21.66
N THR A 666 -13.30 21.41 -22.41
CA THR A 666 -14.00 22.03 -23.55
C THR A 666 -13.23 21.95 -24.86
N ALA A 667 -12.04 21.34 -24.87
CA ALA A 667 -11.28 21.05 -26.08
C ALA A 667 -11.12 19.55 -26.31
N ASP A 668 -11.04 19.15 -27.57
CA ASP A 668 -10.81 17.76 -27.97
C ASP A 668 -9.37 17.31 -27.70
N HIS A 669 -9.17 15.98 -27.64
CA HIS A 669 -7.86 15.33 -27.54
C HIS A 669 -7.07 15.67 -26.27
N VAL A 670 -7.75 15.95 -25.16
CA VAL A 670 -7.14 16.14 -23.85
C VAL A 670 -6.85 14.78 -23.21
N ASN A 671 -5.66 14.63 -22.65
CA ASN A 671 -5.27 13.45 -21.89
C ASN A 671 -5.09 13.81 -20.41
N ILE A 672 -5.76 13.11 -19.50
CA ILE A 672 -5.66 13.32 -18.05
C ILE A 672 -5.31 12.00 -17.37
N SER A 673 -4.33 12.03 -16.46
CA SER A 673 -4.01 10.84 -15.65
C SER A 673 -3.29 11.15 -14.35
N GLY A 674 -3.44 10.28 -13.34
CA GLY A 674 -2.66 10.32 -12.11
C GLY A 674 -3.19 11.29 -11.06
N PHE A 675 -4.51 11.46 -10.93
CA PHE A 675 -5.12 12.42 -10.02
C PHE A 675 -6.17 11.79 -9.10
N THR A 676 -6.26 12.31 -7.88
CA THR A 676 -7.49 12.28 -7.09
C THR A 676 -8.26 13.58 -7.32
N ILE A 677 -9.55 13.50 -7.65
CA ILE A 677 -10.38 14.65 -8.04
C ILE A 677 -11.60 14.68 -7.12
N SER A 678 -11.72 15.74 -6.32
CA SER A 678 -12.71 15.77 -5.24
C SER A 678 -13.39 17.09 -5.00
N ASN A 679 -14.51 17.03 -4.27
CA ASN A 679 -15.22 18.19 -3.74
C ASN A 679 -15.66 19.19 -4.81
N GLY A 680 -16.22 18.71 -5.93
CA GLY A 680 -16.93 19.55 -6.90
C GLY A 680 -18.24 20.13 -6.34
N GLY A 681 -18.77 21.14 -7.02
CA GLY A 681 -20.06 21.78 -6.71
C GLY A 681 -21.28 20.90 -6.99
N ASN A 682 -22.47 21.50 -6.86
CA ASN A 682 -23.76 20.83 -7.10
C ASN A 682 -24.09 20.72 -8.60
N LEU A 683 -25.03 19.84 -8.98
CA LEU A 683 -25.47 19.68 -10.37
C LEU A 683 -25.80 21.06 -10.98
N PRO A 684 -25.31 21.37 -12.20
CA PRO A 684 -24.72 20.47 -13.20
C PRO A 684 -23.18 20.37 -13.15
N ASP A 685 -22.56 20.63 -12.00
CA ASP A 685 -21.12 20.46 -11.80
C ASP A 685 -20.74 19.00 -11.55
N ALA A 686 -19.48 18.67 -11.87
CA ALA A 686 -18.92 17.33 -11.71
C ALA A 686 -17.45 17.36 -11.28
N GLY A 687 -16.92 16.24 -10.80
CA GLY A 687 -15.49 16.03 -10.64
C GLY A 687 -14.79 16.23 -12.00
N ILE A 688 -15.26 15.52 -13.02
CA ILE A 688 -14.86 15.77 -14.41
C ILE A 688 -16.10 16.01 -15.27
N LYS A 689 -16.17 17.20 -15.86
CA LYS A 689 -17.18 17.57 -16.85
C LYS A 689 -16.54 17.63 -18.24
N ILE A 690 -17.06 16.87 -19.18
CA ILE A 690 -16.66 16.92 -20.60
C ILE A 690 -17.81 17.57 -21.37
N TYR A 691 -17.58 18.79 -21.87
CA TYR A 691 -18.63 19.63 -22.44
C TYR A 691 -18.30 19.98 -23.89
N HIS A 692 -19.09 19.42 -24.82
CA HIS A 692 -18.86 19.56 -26.27
C HIS A 692 -17.43 19.24 -26.69
N SER A 693 -16.87 18.15 -26.13
CA SER A 693 -15.47 17.78 -26.33
C SER A 693 -15.31 16.28 -26.56
N SER A 694 -14.56 15.93 -27.61
CA SER A 694 -14.44 14.57 -28.12
C SER A 694 -12.99 14.09 -28.18
N ASN A 695 -12.80 12.77 -28.28
CA ASN A 695 -11.47 12.14 -28.42
C ASN A 695 -10.53 12.35 -27.21
N ASN A 696 -11.06 12.55 -26.01
CA ASN A 696 -10.26 12.70 -24.79
C ASN A 696 -9.95 11.34 -24.18
N THR A 697 -8.83 11.26 -23.45
CA THR A 697 -8.43 10.05 -22.71
C THR A 697 -8.28 10.39 -21.23
N ILE A 698 -8.97 9.67 -20.36
CA ILE A 698 -8.83 9.81 -18.90
C ILE A 698 -8.47 8.45 -18.32
N THR A 699 -7.35 8.37 -17.60
CA THR A 699 -6.86 7.09 -17.07
C THR A 699 -6.24 7.22 -15.68
N ASN A 700 -6.34 6.19 -14.83
CA ASN A 700 -5.69 6.15 -13.51
C ASN A 700 -6.06 7.39 -12.67
N CYS A 701 -7.36 7.58 -12.45
CA CYS A 701 -7.88 8.66 -11.62
C CYS A 701 -8.90 8.12 -10.61
N THR A 702 -8.87 8.69 -9.41
CA THR A 702 -9.85 8.45 -8.36
C THR A 702 -10.72 9.69 -8.21
N ILE A 703 -12.04 9.55 -8.37
CA ILE A 703 -12.99 10.67 -8.41
C ILE A 703 -14.01 10.47 -7.31
N ILE A 704 -13.93 11.32 -6.28
CA ILE A 704 -14.63 11.09 -5.00
C ILE A 704 -15.27 12.35 -4.43
N ASN A 705 -16.34 12.18 -3.64
CA ASN A 705 -17.00 13.27 -2.91
C ASN A 705 -17.47 14.43 -3.81
N ASN A 706 -17.88 14.14 -5.05
CA ASN A 706 -18.46 15.12 -5.95
C ASN A 706 -19.99 14.93 -6.03
N HIS A 707 -20.72 15.96 -6.41
CA HIS A 707 -22.15 15.81 -6.67
C HIS A 707 -22.42 14.94 -7.91
N CYS A 708 -21.61 15.10 -8.96
CA CYS A 708 -21.47 14.13 -10.05
C CYS A 708 -19.99 13.76 -10.22
N GLY A 709 -19.64 12.48 -10.38
CA GLY A 709 -18.25 12.06 -10.60
C GLY A 709 -17.75 12.45 -11.99
N ILE A 710 -18.28 11.79 -13.02
CA ILE A 710 -18.03 12.12 -14.44
C ILE A 710 -19.34 12.45 -15.14
N TRP A 711 -19.37 13.59 -15.85
CA TRP A 711 -20.50 14.03 -16.66
C TRP A 711 -20.07 14.35 -18.10
N LEU A 712 -20.52 13.54 -19.06
CA LEU A 712 -20.32 13.77 -20.50
C LEU A 712 -21.53 14.46 -21.12
N TYR A 713 -21.31 15.58 -21.78
CA TYR A 713 -22.37 16.40 -22.36
C TYR A 713 -22.06 16.73 -23.83
N TYR A 714 -22.88 16.22 -24.75
CA TYR A 714 -22.73 16.35 -26.21
C TYR A 714 -21.30 16.08 -26.70
N SER A 715 -20.75 14.95 -26.26
CA SER A 715 -19.33 14.60 -26.40
C SER A 715 -19.22 13.20 -26.97
N SER A 716 -18.19 12.89 -27.77
CA SER A 716 -18.06 11.61 -28.46
C SER A 716 -16.63 11.05 -28.41
N ASN A 717 -16.45 9.76 -28.66
CA ASN A 717 -15.15 9.11 -28.82
C ASN A 717 -14.16 9.28 -27.64
N ASN A 718 -14.67 9.53 -26.44
CA ASN A 718 -13.85 9.61 -25.22
C ASN A 718 -13.49 8.22 -24.70
N LYS A 719 -12.30 8.10 -24.11
CA LYS A 719 -11.71 6.86 -23.62
C LYS A 719 -11.46 6.90 -22.12
N PHE A 720 -11.96 5.91 -21.37
CA PHE A 720 -11.76 5.81 -19.91
C PHE A 720 -11.17 4.46 -19.51
N ARG A 721 -10.10 4.47 -18.69
CA ARG A 721 -9.47 3.27 -18.14
C ARG A 721 -9.06 3.45 -16.68
N ASN A 722 -9.15 2.40 -15.88
CA ASN A 722 -8.71 2.41 -14.48
C ASN A 722 -9.23 3.65 -13.70
N ILE A 723 -10.49 3.98 -13.89
CA ILE A 723 -11.15 5.07 -13.16
C ILE A 723 -11.92 4.48 -11.99
N THR A 724 -11.73 5.06 -10.80
CA THR A 724 -12.48 4.71 -9.60
C THR A 724 -13.43 5.85 -9.23
N LEU A 725 -14.73 5.56 -9.19
CA LEU A 725 -15.81 6.49 -8.83
C LEU A 725 -16.47 6.01 -7.54
N GLU A 726 -16.31 6.77 -6.46
CA GLU A 726 -16.81 6.39 -5.13
C GLU A 726 -17.29 7.60 -4.35
N ASN A 727 -18.28 7.41 -3.48
CA ASN A 727 -18.79 8.47 -2.58
C ASN A 727 -19.23 9.76 -3.29
N ASN A 728 -19.53 9.68 -4.59
CA ASN A 728 -20.21 10.75 -5.31
C ASN A 728 -21.72 10.56 -5.13
N ILE A 729 -22.49 11.65 -5.13
CA ILE A 729 -23.97 11.55 -5.09
C ILE A 729 -24.47 10.82 -6.34
N TYR A 730 -23.93 11.18 -7.51
CA TYR A 730 -24.07 10.44 -8.76
C TYR A 730 -22.69 10.15 -9.36
N ASN A 731 -22.38 8.92 -9.73
CA ASN A 731 -21.04 8.55 -10.18
C ASN A 731 -20.80 8.86 -11.66
N PHE A 732 -21.56 8.24 -12.56
CA PHE A 732 -21.31 8.34 -13.99
C PHE A 732 -22.55 8.80 -14.76
N GLY A 733 -22.36 9.61 -15.81
CA GLY A 733 -23.45 10.08 -16.63
C GLY A 733 -23.08 10.60 -18.00
N ILE A 734 -23.98 10.38 -18.96
CA ILE A 734 -23.82 10.75 -20.37
C ILE A 734 -25.12 11.40 -20.87
N TYR A 735 -24.99 12.48 -21.62
CA TYR A 735 -26.11 13.12 -22.30
C TYR A 735 -25.70 13.61 -23.69
N GLY A 736 -26.55 13.36 -24.69
CA GLY A 736 -26.32 13.79 -26.06
C GLY A 736 -27.60 13.80 -26.88
N GLY A 737 -27.63 14.64 -27.92
CA GLY A 737 -28.78 14.76 -28.83
C GLY A 737 -28.64 13.98 -30.15
N ASP A 738 -27.51 13.32 -30.38
CA ASP A 738 -27.18 12.55 -31.58
C ASP A 738 -26.58 11.22 -31.12
N ILE A 739 -26.83 10.13 -31.83
CA ILE A 739 -26.36 8.80 -31.44
C ILE A 739 -24.82 8.73 -31.36
N THR A 740 -24.11 9.54 -32.15
CA THR A 740 -22.64 9.66 -32.12
C THR A 740 -22.10 10.11 -30.76
N HIS A 741 -22.88 10.88 -29.99
CA HIS A 741 -22.51 11.33 -28.64
C HIS A 741 -22.55 10.21 -27.58
N PHE A 742 -22.98 9.00 -27.94
CA PHE A 742 -22.95 7.84 -27.05
C PHE A 742 -21.86 6.83 -27.46
N TYR A 743 -21.09 7.08 -28.53
CA TYR A 743 -19.98 6.19 -28.87
C TYR A 743 -18.74 6.58 -28.07
N HIS A 744 -18.43 5.78 -27.04
CA HIS A 744 -17.26 5.94 -26.18
C HIS A 744 -16.48 4.63 -26.04
N ASP A 745 -15.19 4.73 -25.78
CA ASP A 745 -14.32 3.59 -25.51
C ASP A 745 -14.14 3.42 -23.99
N ILE A 746 -15.05 2.69 -23.35
CA ILE A 746 -15.07 2.49 -21.89
C ILE A 746 -15.10 0.99 -21.62
N ASP A 747 -14.12 0.48 -20.87
CA ASP A 747 -14.05 -0.94 -20.54
C ASP A 747 -14.32 -1.20 -19.06
N ASP A 748 -14.29 -2.49 -18.71
CA ASP A 748 -14.50 -3.05 -17.39
C ASP A 748 -13.26 -2.94 -16.48
N SER A 749 -12.30 -2.04 -16.77
CA SER A 749 -11.29 -1.60 -15.81
C SER A 749 -11.77 -0.45 -14.92
N ASN A 750 -12.84 0.23 -15.33
CA ASN A 750 -13.45 1.32 -14.59
C ASN A 750 -14.44 0.79 -13.54
N ARG A 751 -14.50 1.43 -12.37
CA ARG A 751 -15.30 0.99 -11.23
C ARG A 751 -16.21 2.11 -10.73
N VAL A 752 -17.46 1.77 -10.42
CA VAL A 752 -18.38 2.58 -9.61
C VAL A 752 -18.67 1.81 -8.34
N ASN A 753 -18.35 2.39 -7.17
CA ASN A 753 -18.52 1.75 -5.86
C ASN A 753 -17.98 0.31 -5.82
N GLY A 754 -16.78 0.10 -6.39
CA GLY A 754 -16.13 -1.21 -6.49
C GLY A 754 -16.66 -2.17 -7.57
N ASN A 755 -17.75 -1.85 -8.27
CA ASN A 755 -18.34 -2.70 -9.31
C ASN A 755 -17.94 -2.24 -10.73
N PRO A 756 -17.72 -3.16 -11.70
CA PRO A 756 -17.33 -2.80 -13.06
C PRO A 756 -18.36 -1.96 -13.83
N ILE A 757 -17.87 -1.04 -14.66
CA ILE A 757 -18.68 -0.38 -15.70
C ILE A 757 -18.72 -1.28 -16.93
N TYR A 758 -19.91 -1.54 -17.46
CA TYR A 758 -20.11 -2.20 -18.75
C TYR A 758 -20.65 -1.20 -19.76
N TYR A 759 -19.88 -0.94 -20.81
CA TYR A 759 -20.27 -0.04 -21.89
C TYR A 759 -20.28 -0.80 -23.21
N ILE A 760 -21.47 -1.26 -23.60
CA ILE A 760 -21.66 -2.21 -24.69
C ILE A 760 -22.11 -1.49 -25.94
N ILE A 761 -21.40 -1.74 -27.05
CA ILE A 761 -21.67 -1.12 -28.34
C ILE A 761 -21.92 -2.19 -29.40
N GLY A 762 -23.07 -2.13 -30.07
CA GLY A 762 -23.34 -2.92 -31.27
C GLY A 762 -23.50 -4.43 -31.03
N GLN A 763 -23.71 -4.87 -29.79
CA GLN A 763 -23.83 -6.29 -29.45
C GLN A 763 -25.29 -6.75 -29.38
N SER A 764 -25.50 -8.07 -29.44
CA SER A 764 -26.82 -8.68 -29.30
C SER A 764 -26.79 -10.00 -28.57
N GLY A 765 -27.92 -10.38 -27.95
CA GLY A 765 -28.09 -11.68 -27.28
C GLY A 765 -27.34 -11.82 -25.95
N LEU A 766 -26.94 -10.71 -25.32
CA LEU A 766 -26.23 -10.74 -24.03
C LEU A 766 -27.23 -10.83 -22.87
N ILE A 767 -26.83 -11.58 -21.83
CA ILE A 767 -27.64 -11.77 -20.62
C ILE A 767 -26.83 -11.29 -19.41
N PHE A 768 -27.37 -10.33 -18.68
CA PHE A 768 -26.89 -9.88 -17.38
C PHE A 768 -27.87 -10.38 -16.32
N ASN A 769 -27.57 -11.52 -15.68
CA ASN A 769 -28.37 -12.06 -14.58
C ASN A 769 -27.56 -12.01 -13.28
N SER A 770 -28.08 -11.34 -12.24
CA SER A 770 -27.42 -11.20 -10.93
C SER A 770 -25.96 -10.70 -11.02
N THR A 771 -25.65 -9.96 -12.09
CA THR A 771 -24.30 -9.49 -12.37
C THR A 771 -24.01 -8.25 -11.53
N LYS A 772 -22.82 -8.18 -10.92
CA LYS A 772 -22.36 -6.97 -10.25
C LYS A 772 -22.03 -5.90 -11.29
N VAL A 773 -22.83 -4.84 -11.33
CA VAL A 773 -22.74 -3.77 -12.32
C VAL A 773 -22.64 -2.43 -11.58
N GLY A 774 -21.61 -1.66 -11.89
CA GLY A 774 -21.45 -0.29 -11.39
C GLY A 774 -22.20 0.74 -12.24
N TYR A 775 -22.19 0.53 -13.56
CA TYR A 775 -22.96 1.29 -14.55
C TYR A 775 -23.12 0.43 -15.81
N LEU A 776 -24.28 0.51 -16.48
CA LEU A 776 -24.50 -0.16 -17.77
C LEU A 776 -24.97 0.84 -18.83
N GLY A 777 -24.18 0.97 -19.89
CA GLY A 777 -24.56 1.69 -21.10
C GLY A 777 -24.71 0.72 -22.27
N LEU A 778 -25.89 0.69 -22.88
CA LEU A 778 -26.19 -0.08 -24.07
C LEU A 778 -26.40 0.86 -25.26
N VAL A 779 -25.45 0.85 -26.20
CA VAL A 779 -25.43 1.74 -27.36
C VAL A 779 -25.54 0.93 -28.64
N SER A 780 -26.58 1.17 -29.43
CA SER A 780 -26.87 0.44 -30.66
C SER A 780 -26.92 -1.08 -30.46
N CYS A 781 -27.42 -1.54 -29.32
CA CYS A 781 -27.54 -2.95 -28.98
C CYS A 781 -28.93 -3.50 -29.35
N ASN A 782 -29.06 -4.82 -29.37
CA ASN A 782 -30.32 -5.48 -29.68
C ASN A 782 -30.49 -6.76 -28.87
N ASP A 783 -31.69 -7.11 -28.43
CA ASP A 783 -31.95 -8.42 -27.79
C ASP A 783 -31.05 -8.66 -26.56
N ILE A 784 -31.03 -7.69 -25.63
CA ILE A 784 -30.29 -7.79 -24.36
C ILE A 784 -31.27 -8.14 -23.24
N VAL A 785 -30.88 -9.08 -22.37
CA VAL A 785 -31.67 -9.43 -21.18
C VAL A 785 -30.93 -8.95 -19.94
N ILE A 786 -31.58 -8.14 -19.11
CA ILE A 786 -31.08 -7.69 -17.81
C ILE A 786 -32.05 -8.18 -16.73
N LYS A 787 -31.57 -9.00 -15.81
CA LYS A 787 -32.35 -9.62 -14.74
C LYS A 787 -31.63 -9.56 -13.39
N ASN A 788 -32.34 -9.25 -12.31
CA ASN A 788 -31.78 -9.29 -10.95
C ASN A 788 -30.55 -8.37 -10.75
N VAL A 789 -30.54 -7.20 -11.37
CA VAL A 789 -29.45 -6.22 -11.24
C VAL A 789 -29.94 -4.96 -10.53
N THR A 790 -29.12 -4.46 -9.59
CA THR A 790 -29.36 -3.19 -8.90
C THR A 790 -28.52 -2.08 -9.52
N PHE A 791 -29.16 -0.95 -9.83
CA PHE A 791 -28.55 0.25 -10.37
C PHE A 791 -28.80 1.42 -9.42
N SER A 792 -27.73 1.94 -8.83
CA SER A 792 -27.83 3.06 -7.90
C SER A 792 -26.69 4.06 -8.00
N ASN A 793 -26.91 5.25 -7.46
CA ASN A 793 -25.89 6.31 -7.31
C ASN A 793 -25.20 6.68 -8.62
N ASN A 794 -25.93 6.70 -9.74
CA ASN A 794 -25.46 7.17 -11.03
C ASN A 794 -26.32 8.32 -11.54
N TYR A 795 -25.85 9.05 -12.56
CA TYR A 795 -26.71 10.06 -13.17
C TYR A 795 -27.82 9.36 -13.97
N GLN A 796 -27.46 8.34 -14.74
CA GLN A 796 -28.41 7.36 -15.26
C GLN A 796 -28.09 6.00 -14.66
N GLY A 797 -29.06 5.30 -14.07
CA GLY A 797 -28.85 3.92 -13.62
C GLY A 797 -28.54 2.99 -14.79
N LEU A 798 -29.39 3.05 -15.83
CA LEU A 798 -29.22 2.35 -17.10
C LEU A 798 -29.40 3.30 -18.29
N LEU A 799 -28.48 3.23 -19.25
CA LEU A 799 -28.55 3.96 -20.52
C LEU A 799 -28.91 3.03 -21.68
N LEU A 800 -30.00 3.35 -22.38
CA LEU A 800 -30.45 2.71 -23.62
C LEU A 800 -30.39 3.72 -24.78
N ALA A 801 -29.30 3.72 -25.55
CA ALA A 801 -29.15 4.60 -26.71
C ALA A 801 -29.21 3.81 -28.02
N ASN A 802 -30.23 4.02 -28.84
CA ASN A 802 -30.47 3.26 -30.08
C ASN A 802 -30.53 1.74 -29.86
N THR A 803 -30.99 1.31 -28.69
CA THR A 803 -31.06 -0.10 -28.29
C THR A 803 -32.48 -0.63 -28.48
N SER A 804 -32.64 -1.85 -28.99
CA SER A 804 -33.97 -2.38 -29.27
C SER A 804 -34.19 -3.83 -28.81
N TYR A 805 -35.46 -4.25 -28.72
CA TYR A 805 -35.86 -5.64 -28.43
C TYR A 805 -35.25 -6.22 -27.14
N SER A 806 -34.93 -5.39 -26.15
CA SER A 806 -34.30 -5.81 -24.91
C SER A 806 -35.32 -5.97 -23.78
N LEU A 807 -35.07 -6.93 -22.89
CA LEU A 807 -35.89 -7.22 -21.72
C LEU A 807 -35.14 -6.83 -20.45
N ILE A 808 -35.74 -5.97 -19.64
CA ILE A 808 -35.23 -5.54 -18.33
C ILE A 808 -36.29 -5.95 -17.30
N THR A 809 -35.93 -6.88 -16.42
CA THR A 809 -36.89 -7.42 -15.47
C THR A 809 -36.27 -7.78 -14.12
N SER A 810 -37.06 -7.81 -13.06
CA SER A 810 -36.60 -8.06 -11.68
C SER A 810 -35.37 -7.21 -11.29
N CYS A 811 -35.28 -5.98 -11.83
CA CYS A 811 -34.17 -5.07 -11.55
C CYS A 811 -34.60 -4.01 -10.54
N THR A 812 -33.62 -3.39 -9.88
CA THR A 812 -33.87 -2.33 -8.89
C THR A 812 -33.13 -1.07 -9.30
N PHE A 813 -33.84 0.04 -9.47
CA PHE A 813 -33.30 1.34 -9.87
C PHE A 813 -33.61 2.37 -8.77
N HIS A 814 -32.60 2.78 -8.00
CA HIS A 814 -32.79 3.72 -6.89
C HIS A 814 -31.61 4.66 -6.67
N ASP A 815 -31.87 5.82 -6.05
CA ASP A 815 -30.85 6.83 -5.73
C ASP A 815 -30.02 7.29 -6.95
N ASN A 816 -30.60 7.22 -8.16
CA ASN A 816 -30.02 7.82 -9.36
C ASN A 816 -30.64 9.19 -9.63
N PHE A 817 -30.00 9.99 -10.47
CA PHE A 817 -30.68 11.18 -10.97
C PHE A 817 -31.82 10.78 -11.92
N ILE A 818 -31.56 9.84 -12.82
CA ILE A 818 -32.54 9.16 -13.68
C ILE A 818 -32.35 7.64 -13.50
N GLY A 819 -33.42 6.89 -13.22
CA GLY A 819 -33.33 5.43 -13.13
C GLY A 819 -32.92 4.81 -14.46
N ILE A 820 -33.70 5.05 -15.50
CA ILE A 820 -33.45 4.56 -16.87
C ILE A 820 -33.58 5.70 -17.87
N PHE A 821 -32.55 5.89 -18.69
CA PHE A 821 -32.55 6.87 -19.78
C PHE A 821 -32.59 6.17 -21.12
N SER A 822 -33.61 6.47 -21.91
CA SER A 822 -33.84 5.92 -23.25
C SER A 822 -33.75 7.01 -24.31
N SER A 823 -32.94 6.79 -25.35
CA SER A 823 -32.81 7.70 -26.50
C SER A 823 -32.77 6.92 -27.80
N ASN A 824 -33.66 7.22 -28.75
CA ASN A 824 -33.78 6.53 -30.04
C ASN A 824 -33.91 5.00 -29.95
N SER A 825 -34.37 4.50 -28.81
CA SER A 825 -34.51 3.08 -28.52
C SER A 825 -35.96 2.64 -28.72
N SER A 826 -36.19 1.39 -29.13
CA SER A 826 -37.53 0.91 -29.50
C SER A 826 -37.78 -0.53 -29.06
N HIS A 827 -39.03 -0.92 -28.82
CA HIS A 827 -39.40 -2.32 -28.52
C HIS A 827 -38.64 -2.91 -27.31
N ASN A 828 -38.26 -2.09 -26.33
CA ASN A 828 -37.68 -2.60 -25.09
C ASN A 828 -38.79 -2.72 -24.04
N HIS A 829 -38.78 -3.85 -23.33
CA HIS A 829 -39.73 -4.16 -22.28
C HIS A 829 -39.03 -4.05 -20.93
N ILE A 830 -39.52 -3.17 -20.08
CA ILE A 830 -39.03 -2.94 -18.72
C ILE A 830 -40.17 -3.34 -17.81
N HIS A 831 -40.20 -4.58 -17.34
CA HIS A 831 -41.33 -5.11 -16.58
C HIS A 831 -40.87 -5.69 -15.26
N TYR A 832 -41.75 -5.69 -14.26
CA TYR A 832 -41.50 -6.34 -12.99
C TYR A 832 -40.18 -5.90 -12.37
N SER A 833 -39.96 -4.60 -12.28
CA SER A 833 -38.79 -3.98 -11.65
C SER A 833 -39.22 -2.97 -10.58
N ASN A 834 -38.33 -2.70 -9.63
CA ASN A 834 -38.51 -1.68 -8.60
C ASN A 834 -37.81 -0.38 -9.03
N ILE A 835 -38.55 0.71 -9.19
CA ILE A 835 -38.03 2.01 -9.62
C ILE A 835 -38.48 3.05 -8.60
N PHE A 836 -37.57 3.53 -7.74
CA PHE A 836 -37.95 4.42 -6.65
C PHE A 836 -36.79 5.31 -6.21
N SER A 837 -37.09 6.45 -5.59
CA SER A 837 -36.09 7.37 -5.03
C SER A 837 -35.10 7.91 -6.09
N ASN A 838 -35.49 7.95 -7.36
CA ASN A 838 -34.70 8.63 -8.39
C ASN A 838 -35.06 10.12 -8.42
N SER A 839 -34.05 10.99 -8.38
CA SER A 839 -34.25 12.41 -8.04
C SER A 839 -34.91 13.26 -9.14
N ASN A 840 -34.95 12.80 -10.38
CA ASN A 840 -35.59 13.50 -11.50
C ASN A 840 -36.65 12.65 -12.20
N TYR A 841 -36.28 11.48 -12.73
CA TYR A 841 -37.19 10.56 -13.39
C TYR A 841 -36.85 9.10 -13.03
N GLY A 842 -37.86 8.27 -12.82
CA GLY A 842 -37.68 6.82 -12.82
C GLY A 842 -37.29 6.35 -14.22
N ILE A 843 -38.06 6.78 -15.23
CA ILE A 843 -37.74 6.54 -16.65
C ILE A 843 -37.88 7.83 -17.45
N CYS A 844 -36.83 8.19 -18.17
CA CYS A 844 -36.79 9.32 -19.10
C CYS A 844 -36.56 8.82 -20.53
N ASN A 845 -37.57 8.97 -21.38
CA ASN A 845 -37.50 8.77 -22.82
C ASN A 845 -37.31 10.12 -23.52
N HIS A 846 -36.15 10.31 -24.16
CA HIS A 846 -35.73 11.59 -24.71
C HIS A 846 -36.35 11.91 -26.09
N HIS A 847 -37.04 10.97 -26.74
CA HIS A 847 -37.62 11.18 -28.08
C HIS A 847 -39.14 11.07 -28.13
N SER A 848 -39.76 11.89 -28.97
CA SER A 848 -41.21 12.01 -29.10
C SER A 848 -41.86 11.06 -30.12
N GLU A 849 -41.07 10.28 -30.85
CA GLU A 849 -41.55 9.41 -31.92
C GLU A 849 -42.30 8.18 -31.38
N PRO A 850 -43.52 7.86 -31.87
CA PRO A 850 -44.33 6.77 -31.33
C PRO A 850 -43.68 5.39 -31.35
N GLN A 851 -42.85 5.09 -32.36
CA GLN A 851 -42.12 3.83 -32.48
C GLN A 851 -41.01 3.66 -31.43
N CYS A 852 -40.63 4.73 -30.73
CA CYS A 852 -39.64 4.73 -29.66
C CYS A 852 -40.30 4.74 -28.27
N SER A 853 -41.57 4.31 -28.14
CA SER A 853 -42.20 4.16 -26.84
C SER A 853 -41.47 3.11 -25.99
N VAL A 854 -41.43 3.35 -24.69
CA VAL A 854 -40.87 2.42 -23.71
C VAL A 854 -42.04 1.75 -23.00
N ASP A 855 -42.14 0.43 -23.13
CA ASP A 855 -43.09 -0.36 -22.36
C ASP A 855 -42.51 -0.60 -20.97
N ALA A 856 -43.06 0.11 -19.98
CA ALA A 856 -42.68 0.10 -18.59
C ALA A 856 -43.86 -0.33 -17.68
N THR A 857 -44.74 -1.18 -18.19
CA THR A 857 -45.87 -1.70 -17.44
C THR A 857 -45.40 -2.68 -16.35
N TYR A 858 -46.24 -2.91 -15.36
CA TYR A 858 -45.98 -3.85 -14.26
C TYR A 858 -44.67 -3.57 -13.49
N ASN A 859 -44.30 -2.31 -13.31
CA ASN A 859 -43.23 -1.92 -12.37
C ASN A 859 -43.80 -1.30 -11.11
N TYR A 860 -43.05 -1.39 -10.01
CA TYR A 860 -43.30 -0.61 -8.81
C TYR A 860 -42.54 0.72 -8.88
N TRP A 861 -43.22 1.82 -8.56
CA TRP A 861 -42.69 3.18 -8.75
C TRP A 861 -42.32 3.90 -7.44
N GLY A 862 -42.25 3.17 -6.33
CA GLY A 862 -41.98 3.72 -4.99
C GLY A 862 -43.22 4.15 -4.20
N ASP A 863 -44.41 4.07 -4.80
CA ASP A 863 -45.69 4.36 -4.13
C ASP A 863 -46.84 3.60 -4.84
N GLU A 864 -47.85 3.17 -4.08
CA GLU A 864 -49.02 2.44 -4.59
C GLU A 864 -49.82 3.21 -5.65
N SER A 865 -49.78 4.55 -5.60
CA SER A 865 -50.44 5.43 -6.56
C SER A 865 -49.72 5.51 -7.91
N GLY A 866 -48.56 4.86 -8.06
CA GLY A 866 -47.79 4.79 -9.29
C GLY A 866 -46.96 6.05 -9.56
N PRO A 867 -46.37 6.16 -10.76
CA PRO A 867 -45.47 7.25 -11.09
C PRO A 867 -46.25 8.55 -11.31
N TYR A 868 -45.62 9.68 -11.01
CA TYR A 868 -46.18 10.97 -11.38
C TYR A 868 -46.06 11.21 -12.89
N HIS A 869 -47.19 11.51 -13.54
CA HIS A 869 -47.25 11.93 -14.94
C HIS A 869 -48.50 12.79 -15.19
N ALA A 870 -48.56 13.52 -16.32
CA ALA A 870 -49.74 14.29 -16.71
C ALA A 870 -51.03 13.41 -16.84
N PHE A 871 -50.87 12.11 -17.11
CA PHE A 871 -51.97 11.13 -17.16
C PHE A 871 -52.25 10.43 -15.81
N ASN A 872 -51.44 10.71 -14.77
CA ASN A 872 -51.61 10.21 -13.40
C ASN A 872 -51.22 11.30 -12.38
N LEU A 873 -52.05 12.35 -12.28
CA LEU A 873 -51.74 13.55 -11.49
C LEU A 873 -51.63 13.32 -9.98
N ASN A 874 -52.17 12.19 -9.48
CA ASN A 874 -52.14 11.82 -8.07
C ASN A 874 -51.00 10.84 -7.74
N GLY A 875 -50.24 10.38 -8.75
CA GLY A 875 -49.10 9.50 -8.54
C GLY A 875 -48.02 10.19 -7.72
N LYS A 876 -47.52 9.52 -6.69
CA LYS A 876 -46.46 10.01 -5.79
C LYS A 876 -45.13 9.29 -5.98
N GLY A 877 -45.10 8.24 -6.79
CA GLY A 877 -43.89 7.56 -7.18
C GLY A 877 -43.01 8.39 -8.12
N ASP A 878 -41.88 7.81 -8.53
CA ASP A 878 -40.91 8.46 -9.41
C ASP A 878 -41.56 9.00 -10.70
N ASN A 879 -41.12 10.18 -11.15
CA ASN A 879 -41.67 10.78 -12.36
C ASN A 879 -41.34 9.94 -13.60
N VAL A 880 -42.23 10.00 -14.61
CA VAL A 880 -41.93 9.50 -15.97
C VAL A 880 -42.04 10.60 -17.00
N SER A 881 -41.29 10.50 -18.09
CA SER A 881 -41.47 11.37 -19.25
C SER A 881 -42.65 10.92 -20.14
N ASN A 882 -42.98 11.72 -21.15
CA ASN A 882 -43.86 11.28 -22.24
C ASN A 882 -43.29 10.01 -22.93
N ASN A 883 -44.16 9.27 -23.62
CA ASN A 883 -43.84 8.04 -24.36
C ASN A 883 -43.22 6.92 -23.50
N VAL A 884 -43.63 6.86 -22.23
CA VAL A 884 -43.40 5.73 -21.33
C VAL A 884 -44.78 5.17 -20.97
N GLU A 885 -45.01 3.91 -21.29
CA GLU A 885 -46.25 3.19 -20.96
C GLU A 885 -46.08 2.56 -19.59
N PHE A 886 -46.80 3.03 -18.57
CA PHE A 886 -46.64 2.58 -17.18
C PHE A 886 -47.92 2.01 -16.57
N ILE A 887 -48.98 1.84 -17.37
CA ILE A 887 -50.28 1.32 -16.93
C ILE A 887 -50.48 -0.08 -17.54
N PRO A 888 -50.74 -1.11 -16.72
CA PRO A 888 -50.84 -1.08 -15.25
C PRO A 888 -49.46 -0.93 -14.57
N TRP A 889 -49.44 -0.49 -13.31
CA TRP A 889 -48.27 -0.51 -12.43
C TRP A 889 -48.53 -1.42 -11.22
N LEU A 890 -47.46 -1.80 -10.52
CA LEU A 890 -47.54 -2.58 -9.28
C LEU A 890 -47.68 -1.67 -8.06
N THR A 891 -48.42 -2.12 -7.05
CA THR A 891 -48.74 -1.31 -5.86
C THR A 891 -47.75 -1.47 -4.71
N ALA A 892 -46.87 -2.47 -4.76
CA ALA A 892 -45.89 -2.74 -3.73
C ALA A 892 -44.55 -3.21 -4.31
N TYR A 893 -43.51 -3.12 -3.48
CA TYR A 893 -42.16 -3.56 -3.80
C TYR A 893 -42.12 -5.06 -4.08
N ILE A 894 -41.46 -5.44 -5.16
CA ILE A 894 -41.32 -6.85 -5.56
C ILE A 894 -39.95 -7.42 -5.21
N LYS A 895 -39.92 -8.69 -4.81
CA LYS A 895 -38.70 -9.46 -4.60
C LYS A 895 -38.22 -10.13 -5.88
N GLY A 896 -39.15 -10.53 -6.73
CA GLY A 896 -38.88 -11.17 -8.01
C GLY A 896 -40.15 -11.45 -8.80
N ALA A 897 -39.99 -11.65 -10.10
CA ALA A 897 -41.06 -12.10 -10.97
C ALA A 897 -40.53 -12.98 -12.11
N GLY A 898 -41.30 -14.00 -12.48
CA GLY A 898 -41.00 -14.86 -13.61
C GLY A 898 -42.19 -14.94 -14.56
N GLU A 899 -41.91 -15.09 -15.85
CA GLU A 899 -42.89 -15.26 -16.93
C GLU A 899 -42.57 -16.51 -17.75
N GLU A 900 -43.55 -17.38 -17.97
CA GLU A 900 -43.43 -18.60 -18.75
C GLU A 900 -44.58 -18.75 -19.75
N ASN A 901 -44.26 -19.04 -21.01
CA ASN A 901 -45.26 -19.33 -22.05
C ASN A 901 -45.63 -20.81 -22.03
N VAL A 902 -46.92 -21.12 -21.95
CA VAL A 902 -47.46 -22.48 -21.92
C VAL A 902 -48.28 -22.78 -23.18
N GLY A 903 -48.27 -24.06 -23.59
CA GLY A 903 -49.03 -24.56 -24.74
C GLY A 903 -50.39 -25.15 -24.35
N GLU A 904 -51.24 -25.45 -25.34
CA GLU A 904 -52.50 -26.17 -25.10
C GLU A 904 -52.27 -27.51 -24.36
N GLY A 905 -53.08 -27.77 -23.32
CA GLY A 905 -53.01 -28.95 -22.46
C GLY A 905 -52.52 -28.67 -21.05
N GLU A 906 -52.12 -29.72 -20.34
CA GLU A 906 -51.55 -29.65 -18.99
C GLU A 906 -50.09 -29.20 -19.02
N ASN A 907 -49.76 -28.21 -18.19
CA ASN A 907 -48.44 -27.62 -18.09
C ASN A 907 -48.02 -27.52 -16.62
N PHE A 908 -46.72 -27.62 -16.39
CA PHE A 908 -46.08 -27.35 -15.09
C PHE A 908 -45.21 -26.11 -15.25
N VAL A 909 -45.40 -25.14 -14.37
CA VAL A 909 -44.72 -23.83 -14.39
C VAL A 909 -43.80 -23.76 -13.16
N ASP A 910 -42.50 -23.63 -13.39
CA ASP A 910 -41.47 -23.58 -12.35
C ASP A 910 -40.98 -22.15 -12.14
N MET A 911 -41.38 -21.53 -11.03
CA MET A 911 -41.01 -20.16 -10.64
C MET A 911 -40.23 -20.16 -9.32
N MET A 912 -39.43 -21.21 -9.09
CA MET A 912 -38.71 -21.37 -7.83
C MET A 912 -37.59 -20.33 -7.65
N GLU A 913 -36.95 -19.87 -8.72
CA GLU A 913 -35.88 -18.87 -8.62
C GLU A 913 -36.44 -17.46 -8.32
N GLU A 914 -37.59 -17.13 -8.90
CA GLU A 914 -38.17 -15.78 -8.88
C GLU A 914 -39.15 -15.58 -7.73
N ALA A 915 -39.93 -16.60 -7.38
CA ALA A 915 -41.10 -16.45 -6.52
C ALA A 915 -41.29 -17.60 -5.50
N ASP A 916 -40.34 -18.55 -5.39
CA ASP A 916 -40.47 -19.73 -4.52
C ASP A 916 -41.82 -20.47 -4.72
N THR A 917 -42.28 -20.55 -5.98
CA THR A 917 -43.62 -21.01 -6.32
C THR A 917 -43.60 -21.96 -7.52
N THR A 918 -44.51 -22.94 -7.54
CA THR A 918 -44.79 -23.77 -8.72
C THR A 918 -46.28 -23.86 -9.00
N LEU A 919 -46.65 -24.06 -10.27
CA LEU A 919 -48.05 -24.23 -10.68
C LEU A 919 -48.24 -25.44 -11.60
N GLN A 920 -49.40 -26.09 -11.48
CA GLN A 920 -49.95 -26.98 -12.50
C GLN A 920 -51.22 -26.36 -13.07
N ILE A 921 -51.24 -26.19 -14.39
CA ILE A 921 -52.30 -25.49 -15.10
C ILE A 921 -52.67 -26.21 -16.38
N ASN A 922 -53.95 -26.19 -16.73
CA ASN A 922 -54.43 -26.71 -18.01
C ASN A 922 -55.05 -25.57 -18.83
N VAL A 923 -54.66 -25.43 -20.11
CA VAL A 923 -55.13 -24.36 -20.99
C VAL A 923 -55.63 -24.89 -22.33
N THR A 924 -56.66 -24.24 -22.88
CA THR A 924 -57.28 -24.58 -24.18
C THR A 924 -56.60 -23.90 -25.37
N ALA A 925 -55.66 -23.00 -25.12
CA ALA A 925 -54.85 -22.30 -26.10
C ALA A 925 -53.58 -21.79 -25.42
N ASN A 926 -52.58 -21.38 -26.21
CA ASN A 926 -51.36 -20.79 -25.67
C ASN A 926 -51.67 -19.59 -24.76
N ALA A 927 -50.99 -19.55 -23.63
CA ALA A 927 -51.10 -18.50 -22.63
C ALA A 927 -49.69 -18.14 -22.10
N SER A 928 -49.55 -16.93 -21.55
CA SER A 928 -48.34 -16.55 -20.81
C SER A 928 -48.71 -16.39 -19.34
N ILE A 929 -47.90 -16.95 -18.44
CA ILE A 929 -48.15 -17.00 -17.00
C ILE A 929 -47.03 -16.24 -16.31
N THR A 930 -47.39 -15.19 -15.60
CA THR A 930 -46.48 -14.42 -14.77
C THR A 930 -46.78 -14.68 -13.31
N VAL A 931 -45.75 -14.93 -12.50
CA VAL A 931 -45.83 -15.02 -11.05
C VAL A 931 -44.95 -13.94 -10.44
N ILE A 932 -45.54 -13.12 -9.56
CA ILE A 932 -44.86 -12.04 -8.86
C ILE A 932 -44.80 -12.39 -7.38
N LEU A 933 -43.64 -12.25 -6.77
CA LEU A 933 -43.46 -12.28 -5.32
C LEU A 933 -43.18 -10.87 -4.81
N TYR A 934 -44.05 -10.37 -3.93
CA TYR A 934 -43.84 -9.09 -3.25
C TYR A 934 -43.04 -9.25 -1.96
N GLU A 935 -42.23 -8.25 -1.66
CA GLU A 935 -41.51 -8.15 -0.37
C GLU A 935 -42.46 -7.64 0.74
N GLU A 936 -43.44 -6.82 0.36
CA GLU A 936 -44.46 -6.26 1.27
C GLU A 936 -45.86 -6.61 0.77
N ALA A 937 -46.85 -6.56 1.66
CA ALA A 937 -48.23 -6.85 1.28
C ALA A 937 -48.73 -5.84 0.22
N PRO A 938 -49.16 -6.31 -0.98
CA PRO A 938 -49.64 -5.42 -2.05
C PRO A 938 -51.02 -4.80 -1.79
N VAL A 939 -51.67 -5.20 -0.70
CA VAL A 939 -52.94 -4.72 -0.13
C VAL A 939 -52.84 -4.79 1.40
N GLU A 940 -53.85 -4.34 2.13
CA GLU A 940 -53.90 -4.46 3.60
C GLU A 940 -53.66 -5.91 4.04
N GLU A 941 -52.86 -6.12 5.10
CA GLU A 941 -52.48 -7.44 5.60
C GLU A 941 -53.69 -8.25 6.09
N PRO A 942 -53.67 -9.59 5.96
CA PRO A 942 -54.68 -10.45 6.56
C PRO A 942 -54.74 -10.31 8.09
N ASP A 943 -55.94 -10.52 8.66
CA ASP A 943 -56.13 -10.64 10.11
C ASP A 943 -55.37 -11.84 10.71
N ALA A 944 -55.21 -12.90 9.90
CA ALA A 944 -54.32 -14.02 10.16
C ALA A 944 -52.86 -13.62 9.85
N LYS A 945 -51.90 -14.15 10.60
CA LYS A 945 -50.50 -13.72 10.45
C LYS A 945 -49.91 -14.33 9.19
N SER A 946 -49.52 -13.50 8.22
CA SER A 946 -48.81 -13.89 7.00
C SER A 946 -47.36 -14.33 7.31
N VAL A 947 -46.83 -15.29 6.52
CA VAL A 947 -45.40 -15.67 6.53
C VAL A 947 -44.50 -14.67 5.76
N GLY A 948 -45.07 -13.57 5.24
CA GLY A 948 -44.35 -12.56 4.47
C GLY A 948 -44.11 -12.94 3.00
N LYS A 949 -44.94 -13.83 2.44
CA LYS A 949 -44.87 -14.22 1.02
C LYS A 949 -46.18 -13.91 0.30
N TYR A 950 -46.22 -12.79 -0.41
CA TYR A 950 -47.39 -12.37 -1.18
C TYR A 950 -47.16 -12.68 -2.66
N ILE A 951 -47.99 -13.55 -3.22
CA ILE A 951 -47.92 -13.99 -4.60
C ILE A 951 -49.07 -13.38 -5.39
N ASP A 952 -48.80 -12.94 -6.61
CA ASP A 952 -49.83 -12.53 -7.57
C ASP A 952 -49.57 -13.19 -8.93
N ILE A 953 -50.63 -13.61 -9.60
CA ILE A 953 -50.56 -14.46 -10.79
C ILE A 953 -51.33 -13.78 -11.91
N PHE A 954 -50.64 -13.47 -13.00
CA PHE A 954 -51.23 -12.91 -14.21
C PHE A 954 -51.20 -13.94 -15.32
N ILE A 955 -52.34 -14.15 -16.01
CA ILE A 955 -52.43 -15.05 -17.15
C ILE A 955 -52.92 -14.28 -18.37
N LYS A 956 -52.04 -14.12 -19.35
CA LYS A 956 -52.41 -13.57 -20.66
C LYS A 956 -53.25 -14.62 -21.40
N ASN A 957 -54.49 -14.24 -21.73
CA ASN A 957 -55.56 -15.15 -22.22
C ASN A 957 -56.16 -16.04 -21.11
N GLU A 958 -56.53 -15.44 -19.97
CA GLU A 958 -57.24 -16.12 -18.87
C GLU A 958 -58.45 -16.95 -19.32
N SER A 959 -59.16 -16.52 -20.37
CA SER A 959 -60.30 -17.29 -20.93
C SER A 959 -59.92 -18.68 -21.46
N ALA A 960 -58.63 -18.94 -21.68
CA ALA A 960 -58.13 -20.25 -22.07
C ALA A 960 -57.94 -21.21 -20.89
N VAL A 961 -57.94 -20.73 -19.64
CA VAL A 961 -57.67 -21.54 -18.45
C VAL A 961 -58.81 -22.51 -18.15
N ILE A 962 -58.45 -23.77 -17.93
CA ILE A 962 -59.35 -24.80 -17.39
C ILE A 962 -59.09 -24.87 -15.88
N TRP A 963 -60.05 -24.38 -15.10
CA TRP A 963 -59.97 -24.35 -13.64
C TRP A 963 -60.22 -25.74 -13.00
N PRO A 964 -59.58 -26.05 -11.85
CA PRO A 964 -58.71 -25.17 -11.05
C PRO A 964 -57.24 -25.19 -11.49
N ILE A 965 -56.47 -24.18 -11.05
CA ILE A 965 -55.00 -24.20 -11.08
C ILE A 965 -54.52 -24.72 -9.74
N ASN A 966 -53.58 -25.67 -9.73
CA ASN A 966 -52.92 -26.09 -8.50
C ASN A 966 -51.66 -25.25 -8.30
N ILE A 967 -51.57 -24.55 -7.18
CA ILE A 967 -50.41 -23.74 -6.80
C ILE A 967 -49.74 -24.33 -5.55
N THR A 968 -48.42 -24.24 -5.51
CA THR A 968 -47.60 -24.54 -4.34
C THR A 968 -46.65 -23.37 -4.06
N ILE A 969 -46.69 -22.82 -2.84
CA ILE A 969 -45.82 -21.74 -2.35
C ILE A 969 -44.92 -22.31 -1.25
N TYR A 970 -43.61 -22.23 -1.44
CA TYR A 970 -42.62 -22.78 -0.51
C TYR A 970 -42.19 -21.74 0.53
N TYR A 971 -41.96 -22.16 1.77
CA TYR A 971 -41.48 -21.30 2.86
C TYR A 971 -40.25 -21.90 3.55
N THR A 972 -39.35 -21.03 3.97
CA THR A 972 -38.14 -21.37 4.72
C THR A 972 -38.38 -21.25 6.21
N GLN A 973 -37.50 -21.82 7.04
CA GLN A 973 -37.55 -21.61 8.48
C GLN A 973 -37.40 -20.12 8.85
N LYS A 974 -36.61 -19.37 8.07
CA LYS A 974 -36.44 -17.94 8.27
C LYS A 974 -37.74 -17.16 8.06
N ASP A 975 -38.54 -17.52 7.05
CA ASP A 975 -39.83 -16.88 6.80
C ASP A 975 -40.78 -17.06 8.01
N LEU A 976 -40.78 -18.26 8.60
CA LEU A 976 -41.55 -18.56 9.81
C LEU A 976 -41.06 -17.78 11.04
N ASP A 977 -39.73 -17.75 11.24
CA ASP A 977 -39.10 -17.07 12.36
C ASP A 977 -39.35 -15.55 12.29
N ASP A 978 -39.20 -14.95 11.12
CA ASP A 978 -39.45 -13.53 10.88
C ASP A 978 -40.94 -13.18 11.10
N ALA A 979 -41.85 -14.09 10.75
CA ALA A 979 -43.28 -13.93 10.96
C ALA A 979 -43.73 -14.21 12.41
N GLY A 980 -42.91 -14.91 13.21
CA GLY A 980 -43.28 -15.38 14.55
C GLY A 980 -44.31 -16.51 14.53
N ILE A 981 -44.28 -17.36 13.50
CA ILE A 981 -45.22 -18.47 13.29
C ILE A 981 -44.48 -19.80 13.49
N THR A 982 -45.12 -20.76 14.17
CA THR A 982 -44.65 -22.16 14.19
C THR A 982 -45.40 -23.00 13.17
N GLU A 983 -44.81 -24.09 12.70
CA GLU A 983 -45.43 -24.94 11.66
C GLU A 983 -46.83 -25.46 12.04
N GLY A 984 -47.06 -25.74 13.33
CA GLY A 984 -48.36 -26.17 13.84
C GLY A 984 -49.46 -25.10 13.80
N GLN A 985 -49.07 -23.83 13.61
CA GLN A 985 -49.97 -22.68 13.52
C GLN A 985 -50.39 -22.35 12.09
N LEU A 986 -49.75 -22.94 11.08
CA LEU A 986 -50.07 -22.67 9.67
C LEU A 986 -51.44 -23.21 9.28
N LEU A 987 -52.18 -22.42 8.50
CA LEU A 987 -53.56 -22.74 8.09
C LEU A 987 -53.65 -23.15 6.62
N GLY A 988 -52.85 -22.54 5.75
CA GLY A 988 -52.88 -22.73 4.30
C GLY A 988 -52.72 -21.42 3.54
N ILE A 989 -53.14 -21.43 2.27
CA ILE A 989 -53.11 -20.26 1.39
C ILE A 989 -54.40 -19.45 1.55
N TYR A 990 -54.21 -18.18 1.87
CA TYR A 990 -55.24 -17.15 1.85
C TYR A 990 -55.25 -16.44 0.50
N PHE A 991 -56.42 -15.97 0.09
CA PHE A 991 -56.61 -15.15 -1.09
C PHE A 991 -57.32 -13.85 -0.74
N PHE A 992 -56.99 -12.78 -1.46
CA PHE A 992 -57.67 -11.50 -1.27
C PHE A 992 -58.97 -11.49 -2.08
N ASN A 993 -60.12 -11.38 -1.41
CA ASN A 993 -61.40 -11.27 -2.08
C ASN A 993 -61.68 -9.80 -2.41
N GLU A 994 -61.49 -9.43 -3.67
CA GLU A 994 -61.67 -8.04 -4.12
C GLU A 994 -63.13 -7.51 -3.96
N SER A 995 -64.11 -8.40 -3.81
CA SER A 995 -65.51 -7.99 -3.60
C SER A 995 -65.82 -7.60 -2.16
N SER A 996 -65.19 -8.26 -1.18
CA SER A 996 -65.31 -7.93 0.25
C SER A 996 -64.20 -7.03 0.76
N ASN A 997 -63.08 -6.93 0.02
CA ASN A 997 -61.85 -6.27 0.44
C ASN A 997 -61.25 -6.91 1.71
N GLU A 998 -61.38 -8.23 1.83
CA GLU A 998 -60.91 -9.03 2.96
C GLU A 998 -60.11 -10.24 2.48
N TRP A 999 -59.18 -10.71 3.30
CA TRP A 999 -58.46 -11.97 3.06
C TRP A 999 -59.24 -13.16 3.56
N GLU A 1000 -59.38 -14.19 2.72
CA GLU A 1000 -60.13 -15.41 3.01
C GLU A 1000 -59.24 -16.65 2.82
N LEU A 1001 -59.37 -17.65 3.70
CA LEU A 1001 -58.69 -18.94 3.54
C LEU A 1001 -59.36 -19.74 2.41
N TYR A 1002 -58.58 -20.32 1.49
CA TYR A 1002 -59.16 -21.23 0.49
C TYR A 1002 -59.78 -22.47 1.14
N ASN A 1003 -60.94 -22.90 0.64
CA ASN A 1003 -61.57 -24.14 1.13
C ASN A 1003 -60.79 -25.41 0.75
N ASP A 1004 -60.01 -25.35 -0.33
CA ASP A 1004 -59.22 -26.47 -0.85
C ASP A 1004 -57.73 -26.11 -0.82
N THR A 1005 -57.19 -26.09 0.40
CA THR A 1005 -55.79 -25.75 0.70
C THR A 1005 -55.25 -26.66 1.79
N GLY A 1006 -53.92 -26.73 1.91
CA GLY A 1006 -53.25 -27.40 3.01
C GLY A 1006 -51.79 -26.99 3.11
N VAL A 1007 -51.13 -27.52 4.15
CA VAL A 1007 -49.72 -27.28 4.43
C VAL A 1007 -48.97 -28.60 4.56
N ASN A 1008 -47.74 -28.62 4.07
CA ASN A 1008 -46.77 -29.68 4.27
C ASN A 1008 -45.60 -29.13 5.04
N THR A 1009 -45.40 -29.62 6.26
CA THR A 1009 -44.37 -29.18 7.22
C THR A 1009 -43.16 -30.11 7.22
N THR A 1010 -42.90 -30.76 6.08
CA THR A 1010 -41.74 -31.64 5.92
C THR A 1010 -40.66 -30.86 5.20
N ASP A 1011 -39.48 -30.78 5.82
CA ASP A 1011 -38.28 -30.23 5.20
C ASP A 1011 -38.08 -30.82 3.79
N ILE A 1012 -37.92 -29.93 2.81
CA ILE A 1012 -37.79 -30.30 1.40
C ILE A 1012 -36.71 -29.46 0.73
N VAL A 1013 -35.97 -30.08 -0.20
CA VAL A 1013 -35.00 -29.39 -1.06
C VAL A 1013 -35.56 -29.34 -2.47
N VAL A 1014 -35.68 -28.14 -3.03
CA VAL A 1014 -36.14 -27.90 -4.41
C VAL A 1014 -35.11 -27.02 -5.11
N ASN A 1015 -34.67 -27.42 -6.31
CA ASN A 1015 -33.64 -26.72 -7.10
C ASN A 1015 -32.37 -26.37 -6.29
N GLY A 1016 -32.02 -27.19 -5.28
CA GLY A 1016 -30.85 -27.00 -4.42
C GLY A 1016 -31.05 -26.05 -3.21
N LYS A 1017 -32.21 -25.40 -3.07
CA LYS A 1017 -32.58 -24.56 -1.93
C LYS A 1017 -33.40 -25.36 -0.90
N GLN A 1018 -33.10 -25.20 0.39
CA GLN A 1018 -33.78 -25.88 1.49
C GLN A 1018 -34.98 -25.06 1.98
N TYR A 1019 -36.12 -25.72 2.13
CA TYR A 1019 -37.37 -25.17 2.63
C TYR A 1019 -37.85 -25.99 3.84
N ALA A 1020 -38.53 -25.34 4.78
CA ALA A 1020 -39.17 -26.00 5.91
C ALA A 1020 -40.47 -26.71 5.49
N GLY A 1021 -41.07 -26.25 4.39
CA GLY A 1021 -42.28 -26.84 3.86
C GLY A 1021 -42.88 -26.03 2.73
N TYR A 1022 -44.15 -26.30 2.43
CA TYR A 1022 -44.93 -25.55 1.46
C TYR A 1022 -46.42 -25.55 1.81
N ALA A 1023 -47.13 -24.52 1.37
CA ALA A 1023 -48.59 -24.51 1.33
C ALA A 1023 -49.06 -24.74 -0.11
N TRP A 1024 -50.21 -25.39 -0.27
CA TRP A 1024 -50.80 -25.65 -1.59
C TRP A 1024 -52.28 -25.25 -1.61
N ALA A 1025 -52.80 -24.90 -2.79
CA ALA A 1025 -54.23 -24.67 -2.98
C ALA A 1025 -54.67 -24.99 -4.42
N ASN A 1026 -55.94 -25.36 -4.58
CA ASN A 1026 -56.62 -25.38 -5.87
C ASN A 1026 -57.39 -24.06 -6.04
N ILE A 1027 -56.83 -23.15 -6.82
CA ILE A 1027 -57.38 -21.80 -7.03
C ILE A 1027 -58.34 -21.80 -8.23
N TRP A 1028 -59.41 -21.01 -8.15
CA TRP A 1028 -60.52 -20.97 -9.12
C TRP A 1028 -60.71 -19.61 -9.79
N HIS A 1029 -59.83 -18.67 -9.47
CA HIS A 1029 -59.75 -17.31 -10.01
C HIS A 1029 -58.36 -16.77 -9.71
N LEU A 1030 -57.94 -15.73 -10.43
CA LEU A 1030 -56.67 -15.03 -10.19
C LEU A 1030 -56.87 -13.93 -9.14
N THR A 1031 -55.99 -13.87 -8.15
CA THR A 1031 -55.95 -12.83 -7.11
C THR A 1031 -54.62 -12.91 -6.34
N LYS A 1032 -54.43 -11.99 -5.38
CA LYS A 1032 -53.29 -11.95 -4.46
C LYS A 1032 -53.41 -13.08 -3.44
N LEU A 1033 -52.32 -13.79 -3.21
CA LEU A 1033 -52.22 -14.97 -2.38
C LEU A 1033 -51.15 -14.78 -1.30
N THR A 1034 -51.33 -15.39 -0.13
CA THR A 1034 -50.28 -15.50 0.88
C THR A 1034 -50.48 -16.73 1.75
N ILE A 1035 -49.43 -17.17 2.45
CA ILE A 1035 -49.53 -18.23 3.45
C ILE A 1035 -49.77 -17.57 4.80
N CYS A 1036 -50.79 -17.99 5.54
CA CYS A 1036 -51.03 -17.50 6.89
C CYS A 1036 -51.07 -18.59 7.95
N GLY A 1037 -50.81 -18.19 9.19
CA GLY A 1037 -51.03 -18.94 10.40
C GLY A 1037 -51.82 -18.17 11.45
N ASP A 1038 -52.39 -18.90 12.40
CA ASP A 1038 -53.06 -18.31 13.56
C ASP A 1038 -52.11 -18.26 14.76
N VAL A 1039 -51.80 -17.05 15.21
CA VAL A 1039 -50.95 -16.78 16.39
C VAL A 1039 -51.74 -16.15 17.53
N LYS A 1040 -53.05 -15.91 17.35
CA LYS A 1040 -53.89 -15.22 18.33
C LYS A 1040 -54.60 -16.27 19.19
N PRO A 1041 -54.47 -16.24 20.53
CA PRO A 1041 -55.23 -17.15 21.38
C PRO A 1041 -56.72 -16.77 21.45
N PRO A 1042 -57.61 -17.76 21.65
CA PRO A 1042 -59.03 -17.49 21.79
C PRO A 1042 -59.36 -16.64 22.99
N GLN A 1043 -60.39 -15.80 22.87
CA GLN A 1043 -60.91 -15.02 23.98
C GLN A 1043 -61.97 -15.81 24.76
N THR A 1044 -61.67 -16.16 26.01
CA THR A 1044 -62.66 -16.76 26.92
C THR A 1044 -63.36 -15.70 27.77
N SER A 1045 -64.69 -15.77 27.80
CA SER A 1045 -65.57 -14.98 28.68
C SER A 1045 -66.36 -15.90 29.63
N TYR A 1046 -66.91 -15.31 30.70
CA TYR A 1046 -67.74 -16.03 31.65
C TYR A 1046 -69.03 -15.26 31.96
N SER A 1047 -70.06 -16.00 32.37
CA SER A 1047 -71.27 -15.43 32.97
C SER A 1047 -71.67 -16.24 34.21
N LEU A 1048 -72.28 -15.53 35.17
CA LEU A 1048 -72.70 -16.09 36.46
C LEU A 1048 -74.22 -16.09 36.57
N SER A 1049 -74.77 -17.10 37.24
CA SER A 1049 -76.19 -17.17 37.60
C SER A 1049 -76.33 -17.61 39.07
N PRO A 1050 -76.86 -16.75 39.97
CA PRO A 1050 -77.30 -15.37 39.70
C PRO A 1050 -76.14 -14.46 39.28
N SER A 1051 -76.43 -13.41 38.51
CA SER A 1051 -75.40 -12.53 37.91
C SER A 1051 -74.80 -11.53 38.89
N LEU A 1052 -75.48 -11.28 40.01
CA LEU A 1052 -75.06 -10.40 41.09
C LEU A 1052 -75.25 -11.11 42.44
N PRO A 1053 -74.39 -10.82 43.43
CA PRO A 1053 -74.54 -11.34 44.78
C PRO A 1053 -75.79 -10.74 45.45
N SER A 1054 -76.55 -11.58 46.14
CA SER A 1054 -77.76 -11.21 46.88
C SER A 1054 -77.57 -11.18 48.42
N GLY A 1055 -76.36 -11.46 48.90
CA GLY A 1055 -75.97 -11.39 50.32
C GLY A 1055 -75.23 -10.11 50.69
N GLU A 1056 -74.96 -9.94 51.99
CA GLU A 1056 -74.18 -8.82 52.51
C GLU A 1056 -72.71 -8.88 52.03
N ASN A 1057 -72.05 -7.73 51.90
CA ASN A 1057 -70.63 -7.60 51.53
C ASN A 1057 -70.23 -8.29 50.21
N GLY A 1058 -71.15 -8.44 49.25
CA GLY A 1058 -70.85 -9.02 47.94
C GLY A 1058 -70.89 -10.55 47.87
N TRP A 1059 -71.41 -11.21 48.91
CA TRP A 1059 -71.55 -12.67 48.95
C TRP A 1059 -72.77 -13.17 48.17
N TYR A 1060 -72.62 -14.32 47.52
CA TYR A 1060 -73.75 -15.06 46.95
C TYR A 1060 -74.37 -15.94 48.04
N VAL A 1061 -75.70 -15.85 48.25
CA VAL A 1061 -76.43 -16.70 49.22
C VAL A 1061 -77.12 -17.91 48.57
N GLU A 1062 -76.86 -18.14 47.29
CA GLU A 1062 -77.29 -19.30 46.51
C GLU A 1062 -76.11 -19.86 45.71
N ASN A 1063 -76.20 -21.13 45.27
CA ASN A 1063 -75.15 -21.75 44.46
C ASN A 1063 -74.96 -21.00 43.13
N VAL A 1064 -73.73 -20.56 42.85
CA VAL A 1064 -73.40 -19.82 41.62
C VAL A 1064 -73.11 -20.78 40.49
N THR A 1065 -73.88 -20.68 39.40
CA THR A 1065 -73.60 -21.41 38.15
C THR A 1065 -72.67 -20.56 37.27
N VAL A 1066 -71.51 -21.11 36.90
CA VAL A 1066 -70.55 -20.50 35.99
C VAL A 1066 -70.73 -21.07 34.59
N THR A 1067 -70.95 -20.19 33.61
CA THR A 1067 -70.97 -20.52 32.18
C THR A 1067 -69.74 -19.91 31.53
N LEU A 1068 -69.00 -20.68 30.74
CA LEU A 1068 -67.86 -20.20 29.97
C LEU A 1068 -68.20 -20.21 28.49
N ASN A 1069 -67.79 -19.17 27.78
CA ASN A 1069 -67.87 -19.09 26.32
C ASN A 1069 -66.50 -18.68 25.78
N ALA A 1070 -66.11 -19.19 24.63
CA ALA A 1070 -64.89 -18.74 23.96
C ALA A 1070 -65.20 -18.45 22.49
N ILE A 1071 -64.53 -17.44 21.96
CA ILE A 1071 -64.58 -17.07 20.55
C ILE A 1071 -63.16 -16.99 20.04
N ASP A 1072 -62.97 -17.48 18.82
CA ASP A 1072 -61.75 -17.35 18.05
C ASP A 1072 -62.15 -17.06 16.61
N ASP A 1073 -61.65 -15.96 16.07
CA ASP A 1073 -62.09 -15.44 14.77
C ASP A 1073 -61.24 -15.97 13.60
N ILE A 1074 -60.18 -16.76 13.87
CA ILE A 1074 -59.24 -17.25 12.85
C ILE A 1074 -59.32 -18.78 12.72
N SER A 1075 -58.71 -19.55 13.63
CA SER A 1075 -58.71 -21.03 13.55
C SER A 1075 -59.94 -21.68 14.21
N GLY A 1076 -60.64 -20.94 15.06
CA GLY A 1076 -61.81 -21.38 15.80
C GLY A 1076 -61.45 -22.08 17.12
N VAL A 1077 -62.37 -22.06 18.09
CA VAL A 1077 -62.14 -22.68 19.41
C VAL A 1077 -62.14 -24.21 19.32
N ASN A 1078 -61.16 -24.86 19.95
CA ASN A 1078 -61.09 -26.31 20.08
C ASN A 1078 -61.61 -26.80 21.44
N LYS A 1079 -61.09 -26.24 22.54
CA LYS A 1079 -61.42 -26.68 23.91
C LYS A 1079 -61.38 -25.52 24.89
N ILE A 1080 -62.26 -25.55 25.90
CA ILE A 1080 -62.22 -24.64 27.05
C ILE A 1080 -61.85 -25.47 28.29
N PHE A 1081 -61.02 -24.92 29.18
CA PHE A 1081 -60.61 -25.54 30.44
C PHE A 1081 -60.86 -24.60 31.62
N TYR A 1082 -61.19 -25.17 32.78
CA TYR A 1082 -61.30 -24.43 34.03
C TYR A 1082 -60.73 -25.23 35.21
N ARG A 1083 -60.38 -24.53 36.29
CA ARG A 1083 -60.09 -25.15 37.59
C ARG A 1083 -60.62 -24.27 38.72
N ILE A 1084 -60.93 -24.91 39.85
CA ILE A 1084 -61.40 -24.24 41.05
C ILE A 1084 -60.29 -24.33 42.10
N ASN A 1085 -59.92 -23.19 42.68
CA ASN A 1085 -58.82 -23.02 43.61
C ASN A 1085 -57.53 -23.63 43.03
N SER A 1086 -56.87 -24.50 43.79
CA SER A 1086 -55.62 -25.18 43.40
C SER A 1086 -55.84 -26.56 42.76
N GLY A 1087 -57.05 -26.86 42.31
CA GLY A 1087 -57.40 -28.16 41.73
C GLY A 1087 -56.83 -28.41 40.32
N ASN A 1088 -57.08 -29.62 39.80
CA ASN A 1088 -56.72 -30.00 38.44
C ASN A 1088 -57.55 -29.23 37.39
N TRP A 1089 -56.98 -28.99 36.21
CA TRP A 1089 -57.71 -28.45 35.06
C TRP A 1089 -58.72 -29.47 34.51
N ILE A 1090 -59.95 -29.02 34.28
CA ILE A 1090 -61.08 -29.81 33.80
C ILE A 1090 -61.53 -29.23 32.47
N LYS A 1091 -61.78 -30.09 31.47
CA LYS A 1091 -62.37 -29.67 30.18
C LYS A 1091 -63.82 -29.24 30.41
N TYR A 1092 -64.14 -28.01 30.05
CA TYR A 1092 -65.49 -27.46 30.11
C TYR A 1092 -66.36 -28.06 28.99
N THR A 1093 -67.46 -28.71 29.36
CA THR A 1093 -68.45 -29.26 28.42
C THR A 1093 -69.85 -28.71 28.65
N THR A 1094 -70.17 -28.30 29.87
CA THR A 1094 -71.45 -27.72 30.30
C THR A 1094 -71.22 -26.77 31.47
N PRO A 1095 -72.12 -25.81 31.75
CA PRO A 1095 -72.05 -24.98 32.96
C PRO A 1095 -71.89 -25.80 34.25
N PHE A 1096 -71.09 -25.28 35.20
CA PHE A 1096 -70.83 -25.95 36.48
C PHE A 1096 -71.21 -25.05 37.66
N LYS A 1097 -71.47 -25.67 38.82
CA LYS A 1097 -71.88 -24.95 40.03
C LYS A 1097 -70.77 -24.89 41.06
N ILE A 1098 -70.59 -23.72 41.67
CA ILE A 1098 -69.86 -23.57 42.92
C ILE A 1098 -70.85 -23.86 44.05
N ASN A 1099 -70.60 -24.93 44.80
CA ASN A 1099 -71.45 -25.40 45.89
C ASN A 1099 -70.67 -25.30 47.19
N GLY A 1100 -71.31 -24.77 48.24
CA GLY A 1100 -70.72 -24.62 49.57
C GLY A 1100 -70.27 -23.20 49.87
N ASP A 1101 -70.24 -22.86 51.16
CA ASP A 1101 -69.84 -21.54 51.66
C ASP A 1101 -68.31 -21.35 51.54
N GLY A 1102 -67.88 -20.12 51.31
CA GLY A 1102 -66.46 -19.75 51.18
C GLY A 1102 -66.08 -19.03 49.88
N GLU A 1103 -64.84 -18.57 49.81
CA GLU A 1103 -64.27 -17.91 48.62
C GLU A 1103 -63.69 -18.95 47.66
N TYR A 1104 -64.05 -18.83 46.38
CA TYR A 1104 -63.57 -19.72 45.31
C TYR A 1104 -62.89 -18.92 44.21
N LEU A 1105 -61.64 -19.28 43.88
CA LEU A 1105 -60.93 -18.76 42.72
C LEU A 1105 -61.19 -19.66 41.52
N VAL A 1106 -61.83 -19.13 40.48
CA VAL A 1106 -62.03 -19.85 39.22
C VAL A 1106 -61.02 -19.33 38.20
N ASN A 1107 -60.12 -20.20 37.75
CA ASN A 1107 -59.25 -19.92 36.62
C ASN A 1107 -59.79 -20.65 35.39
N TYR A 1108 -59.76 -20.01 34.22
CA TYR A 1108 -60.21 -20.57 32.96
C TYR A 1108 -59.30 -20.12 31.82
N TYR A 1109 -59.24 -20.93 30.75
CA TYR A 1109 -58.61 -20.59 29.48
C TYR A 1109 -59.23 -21.42 28.36
N SER A 1110 -58.99 -21.02 27.11
CA SER A 1110 -59.38 -21.75 25.91
C SER A 1110 -58.15 -22.15 25.10
N ILE A 1111 -58.29 -23.17 24.25
CA ILE A 1111 -57.31 -23.51 23.23
C ILE A 1111 -58.03 -23.51 21.88
N ASP A 1112 -57.44 -22.91 20.86
CA ASP A 1112 -57.96 -22.93 19.48
C ASP A 1112 -57.59 -24.23 18.74
N LYS A 1113 -57.89 -24.30 17.44
CA LYS A 1113 -57.62 -25.49 16.61
C LYS A 1113 -56.14 -25.68 16.30
N VAL A 1114 -55.31 -24.64 16.40
CA VAL A 1114 -53.87 -24.72 16.12
C VAL A 1114 -52.98 -24.77 17.38
N GLY A 1115 -53.58 -24.67 18.57
CA GLY A 1115 -52.91 -24.85 19.85
C GLY A 1115 -52.60 -23.57 20.63
N ASN A 1116 -53.02 -22.38 20.19
CA ASN A 1116 -52.84 -21.15 20.97
C ASN A 1116 -53.73 -21.18 22.22
N LYS A 1117 -53.26 -20.57 23.31
CA LYS A 1117 -53.87 -20.69 24.65
C LYS A 1117 -54.02 -19.36 25.36
#